data_AF-A0A7U2EU50-F1
#
_entry.id   AF-A0A7U2EU50-F1
#
_cell.length_a   1.000
_cell.length_b   1.000
_cell.length_c   1.000
_cell.angle_alpha   90.00
_cell.angle_beta   90.00
_cell.angle_gamma   90.00
#
_symmetry.space_group_name_H-M   'P 1'
#
loop_
_entity.id
_entity.type
_entity.pdbx_description
1 polymer ?
#
loop_
_entity_poly.entity_id
_entity_poly.type
_entity_poly.pdbx_seq_one_letter_code
_entity_poly.pdbx_strand_id
1 'polypeptide(L)'
;MTTFVCSLFLPYTADFYNEDTEAKSNPTSPKQEPAPAPVDLSDVGRTSSAGSIRNKSDGPDSLLKRAPPSHIQLPKPSMAAMLDHEDFFTPGQPSAATHFPRPRDPKSLVRSDAHVSDWGDSSLYFNQPQLKAEPAPPQTILEYAKAQERKEAQRERPRARQPTKAKVDPRWSKYSVVPAVQGNGGLSNAVRSAVTLGRISDVYHVGLVGFPTDVLDEDKKKEIYEKFEEEYNALAVYVNDKDFDGHYAHYCKTILWPVFHYIIPDHPKSKAFLDHSWCFYVKICQAFADRVVQNYKRGDIIWVHDYHLCLVPQMIRQKLPDAQIGFFLHTAFPSSEVFRCLAARKELLDGMLGANLVAFQTQEYAHHFLQTCSRILSVEATEDGVQLENRFVNVWSSPIGIDPVALAKARAEPDVKEWIQTMQKRYEGKRVIVARDKLDNIRGVRQKLLAFELFLNKYPQWRDKVVLIQVATSTAEGDNELAATCAEIVTRIDAVHSTLTHNPLVFLRQDIAFSQYMALLSIADALAITSLREGMNLTCHEFIACQDGKASPKKHGPVILSEFTGSAAMFDGAELGVNPWNYANIAEAFRCALEMTDEEKLRRFSKMRNLVMHHTGDFWISNLSKHLAKVHEEQFNRDTMSIPRLSVSNLSREYEEGRKRLFLLDYEGTLASYGSVNSTVLTSTERVIDVVSDLVADSRNIVYVMSGRTVQESELIFNRVKGLGLIAENGCFIRDPNSEEWTQFPNERKTIKWKEACKSILQYYLERVEGSFLEERHCSLIFHYDMAHDKDSSSRHAGDCANHINDACEQQRVKAVPTKDSVIIEPLDFDKATAAQHIFGKFHPTERPDFLFVAGNDRTDEGVFRWAKVLKDDWTISSVQTVTVGNRNSVALSTLTNGSTGLLSVLSKLSKIKTPNPES
;
A
#
# COMPACT_ATOMS: atom_id res chain seq x y z
N MET A 1 -15.91 -1.34 20.76
CA MET A 1 -15.27 -1.53 19.45
C MET A 1 -14.04 -0.67 19.48
N THR A 2 -12.95 -1.25 19.97
CA THR A 2 -11.66 -0.61 20.04
C THR A 2 -11.05 -0.58 18.64
N THR A 3 -10.30 0.46 18.28
CA THR A 3 -9.62 0.57 16.98
C THR A 3 -8.11 0.48 17.17
N PHE A 4 -7.52 -0.63 16.76
CA PHE A 4 -6.07 -0.85 16.78
C PHE A 4 -5.41 -0.25 15.54
N VAL A 5 -4.63 0.81 15.71
CA VAL A 5 -3.82 1.46 14.66
C VAL A 5 -2.39 0.95 14.74
N CYS A 6 -2.05 0.03 13.85
CA CYS A 6 -0.78 -0.67 13.82
C CYS A 6 0.20 0.01 12.85
N SER A 7 1.28 0.58 13.37
CA SER A 7 2.34 1.25 12.62
C SER A 7 3.71 0.89 13.20
N LEU A 8 4.77 0.89 12.40
CA LEU A 8 6.09 0.39 12.85
C LEU A 8 6.57 1.05 14.15
N PHE A 9 6.31 2.34 14.32
CA PHE A 9 6.56 3.08 15.55
C PHE A 9 5.24 3.58 16.16
N LEU A 10 5.22 3.72 17.48
CA LEU A 10 4.19 4.45 18.21
C LEU A 10 4.33 5.97 18.02
N PRO A 11 3.26 6.76 18.20
CA PRO A 11 3.34 8.22 18.22
C PRO A 11 4.01 8.79 19.50
N TYR A 12 4.39 7.93 20.45
CA TYR A 12 4.96 8.29 21.75
C TYR A 12 6.22 7.47 22.03
N THR A 13 7.18 8.05 22.74
CA THR A 13 8.43 7.41 23.16
C THR A 13 8.78 7.81 24.61
N ALA A 14 9.83 7.23 25.19
CA ALA A 14 10.23 7.43 26.58
C ALA A 14 11.60 8.14 26.67
N ASP A 15 11.66 9.30 27.31
CA ASP A 15 12.88 10.09 27.53
C ASP A 15 13.35 9.93 28.98
N PHE A 16 14.54 9.36 29.19
CA PHE A 16 15.06 8.99 30.52
C PHE A 16 15.82 10.15 31.18
N TYR A 17 15.80 10.25 32.51
CA TYR A 17 16.51 11.34 33.21
C TYR A 17 16.97 10.99 34.62
N ASN A 18 18.01 11.68 35.08
CA ASN A 18 18.55 11.62 36.44
C ASN A 18 18.16 12.89 37.21
N GLU A 19 17.96 12.79 38.53
CA GLU A 19 17.55 13.92 39.38
C GLU A 19 18.63 15.01 39.51
N ASP A 20 19.91 14.64 39.44
CA ASP A 20 21.05 15.59 39.46
C ASP A 20 21.01 16.63 38.32
N THR A 21 20.21 16.39 37.27
CA THR A 21 20.13 17.28 36.09
C THR A 21 19.11 18.41 36.26
N GLU A 22 18.06 18.26 37.08
CA GLU A 22 17.02 19.30 37.25
C GLU A 22 17.53 20.52 38.02
N ALA A 23 18.57 20.35 38.85
CA ALA A 23 19.19 21.43 39.63
C ALA A 23 19.85 22.55 38.80
N LYS A 24 19.88 22.43 37.46
CA LYS A 24 20.46 23.44 36.54
C LYS A 24 19.49 23.99 35.48
N SER A 25 18.23 23.55 35.46
CA SER A 25 17.28 23.86 34.37
C SER A 25 16.15 24.84 34.73
N ASN A 26 16.31 25.65 35.78
CA ASN A 26 15.40 26.77 36.08
C ASN A 26 15.76 28.00 35.21
N PRO A 27 14.89 28.46 34.30
CA PRO A 27 15.19 29.57 33.41
C PRO A 27 14.91 30.94 34.07
N THR A 28 15.74 31.34 35.05
CA THR A 28 15.82 32.76 35.40
C THR A 28 16.49 33.51 34.25
N SER A 29 15.72 34.35 33.55
CA SER A 29 16.15 35.09 32.36
C SER A 29 17.48 35.84 32.58
N PRO A 30 18.52 35.58 31.77
CA PRO A 30 19.79 36.28 31.90
C PRO A 30 19.64 37.76 31.53
N LYS A 31 20.19 38.65 32.35
CA LYS A 31 20.35 40.06 31.97
C LYS A 31 21.39 40.14 30.85
N GLN A 32 21.12 40.94 29.83
CA GLN A 32 22.12 41.30 28.85
C GLN A 32 23.19 42.19 29.50
N GLU A 33 24.45 41.76 29.46
CA GLU A 33 25.59 42.66 29.60
C GLU A 33 25.89 43.31 28.24
N PRO A 34 26.34 44.57 28.19
CA PRO A 34 26.61 45.27 26.93
C PRO A 34 27.86 44.71 26.24
N ALA A 35 27.80 44.61 24.91
CA ALA A 35 28.88 44.05 24.09
C ALA A 35 30.18 44.88 24.16
N PRO A 36 31.36 44.24 24.14
CA PRO A 36 32.64 44.94 24.07
C PRO A 36 32.87 45.59 22.70
N ALA A 37 33.62 46.69 22.68
CA ALA A 37 34.03 47.39 21.46
C ALA A 37 35.05 46.57 20.64
N PRO A 38 35.14 46.76 19.31
CA PRO A 38 36.08 46.03 18.47
C PRO A 38 37.54 46.37 18.78
N VAL A 39 38.41 45.36 18.67
CA VAL A 39 39.87 45.48 18.85
C VAL A 39 40.53 45.73 17.49
N ASP A 40 41.53 46.61 17.45
CA ASP A 40 42.19 47.06 16.22
C ASP A 40 43.21 46.03 15.66
N LEU A 41 43.43 46.07 14.35
CA LEU A 41 44.10 45.03 13.57
C LEU A 41 45.62 45.26 13.43
N SER A 42 46.31 45.46 14.55
CA SER A 42 47.76 45.74 14.54
C SER A 42 48.57 45.16 15.71
N ASP A 43 48.54 43.84 15.93
CA ASP A 43 49.72 43.13 16.49
C ASP A 43 49.67 41.60 16.31
N VAL A 44 50.54 41.06 15.44
CA VAL A 44 50.88 39.62 15.40
C VAL A 44 52.40 39.46 15.17
N GLY A 45 53.16 39.65 16.24
CA GLY A 45 54.61 39.43 16.25
C GLY A 45 55.01 37.96 16.10
N ARG A 46 56.09 37.69 15.37
CA ARG A 46 56.67 36.35 15.20
C ARG A 46 57.50 35.93 16.41
N THR A 47 57.35 34.68 16.86
CA THR A 47 58.42 33.91 17.56
C THR A 47 58.39 32.44 17.12
N SER A 48 59.48 31.70 17.36
CA SER A 48 59.70 30.35 16.83
C SER A 48 60.65 29.50 17.70
N SER A 49 60.70 28.18 17.40
CA SER A 49 61.88 27.28 17.44
C SER A 49 61.81 26.01 18.33
N ALA A 50 62.45 24.93 17.83
CA ALA A 50 62.80 23.62 18.46
C ALA A 50 61.65 22.74 19.01
N GLY A 51 61.73 21.40 19.14
CA GLY A 51 62.74 20.36 18.82
C GLY A 51 62.48 19.09 19.68
N SER A 52 62.97 17.86 19.45
CA SER A 52 63.75 17.19 18.38
C SER A 52 63.72 15.64 18.64
N ILE A 53 64.73 14.85 18.22
CA ILE A 53 65.08 13.46 18.68
C ILE A 53 64.17 12.31 18.12
N ARG A 54 64.58 11.61 17.03
CA ARG A 54 65.30 10.27 16.95
C ARG A 54 64.41 9.02 17.23
N ASN A 55 64.62 7.82 16.64
CA ASN A 55 65.45 7.34 15.51
C ASN A 55 64.94 5.94 15.04
N LYS A 56 65.26 5.57 13.77
CA LYS A 56 65.67 4.25 13.20
C LYS A 56 65.33 2.90 13.91
N SER A 57 65.13 1.76 13.22
CA SER A 57 64.91 1.33 11.81
C SER A 57 64.77 -0.24 11.83
N ASP A 58 64.69 -1.10 10.80
CA ASP A 58 64.81 -1.12 9.32
C ASP A 58 63.87 -2.23 8.74
N GLY A 59 63.68 -2.32 7.41
CA GLY A 59 62.97 -3.42 6.70
C GLY A 59 62.88 -3.17 5.18
N PRO A 60 62.97 -4.19 4.28
CA PRO A 60 63.42 -3.98 2.90
C PRO A 60 62.36 -3.50 1.89
N ASP A 61 62.83 -2.73 0.89
CA ASP A 61 62.06 -2.17 -0.22
C ASP A 61 61.46 -3.20 -1.19
N SER A 62 60.33 -2.84 -1.81
CA SER A 62 59.73 -3.57 -2.94
C SER A 62 59.57 -2.64 -4.15
N LEU A 63 60.20 -3.02 -5.27
CA LEU A 63 60.46 -2.15 -6.44
C LEU A 63 59.26 -1.91 -7.39
N LEU A 64 58.02 -1.88 -6.87
CA LEU A 64 56.80 -1.73 -7.70
C LEU A 64 55.82 -0.68 -7.16
N LYS A 65 56.21 0.60 -7.23
CA LYS A 65 55.29 1.76 -7.35
C LYS A 65 56.03 3.04 -7.74
N ARG A 66 55.90 3.45 -9.00
CA ARG A 66 56.14 4.84 -9.44
C ARG A 66 54.85 5.37 -10.08
N ALA A 67 54.19 6.27 -9.36
CA ALA A 67 53.15 7.15 -9.89
C ALA A 67 53.66 8.60 -9.80
N PRO A 68 53.31 9.49 -10.75
CA PRO A 68 53.76 10.88 -10.74
C PRO A 68 53.06 11.70 -9.64
N PRO A 69 53.69 12.77 -9.12
CA PRO A 69 53.14 13.57 -8.02
C PRO A 69 52.02 14.51 -8.51
N SER A 70 50.77 14.22 -8.16
CA SER A 70 49.60 15.06 -8.44
C SER A 70 49.44 16.23 -7.46
N HIS A 71 50.44 17.11 -7.36
CA HIS A 71 50.34 18.36 -6.61
C HIS A 71 49.82 19.51 -7.48
N ILE A 72 48.50 19.48 -7.76
CA ILE A 72 47.73 20.69 -8.06
C ILE A 72 46.80 20.91 -6.86
N GLN A 73 47.17 21.85 -5.98
CA GLN A 73 46.26 22.32 -4.94
C GLN A 73 45.21 23.21 -5.59
N LEU A 74 43.98 22.70 -5.70
CA LEU A 74 42.82 23.53 -6.04
C LEU A 74 42.64 24.62 -4.96
N PRO A 75 42.31 25.87 -5.34
CA PRO A 75 42.05 26.92 -4.38
C PRO A 75 40.86 26.55 -3.49
N LYS A 76 40.97 26.83 -2.19
CA LYS A 76 39.85 26.60 -1.26
C LYS A 76 38.70 27.57 -1.59
N PRO A 77 37.43 27.11 -1.65
CA PRO A 77 36.28 27.99 -1.85
C PRO A 77 36.07 28.91 -0.64
N SER A 78 35.36 30.03 -0.86
CA SER A 78 35.06 31.04 0.15
C SER A 78 33.93 30.60 1.09
N MET A 79 34.25 29.77 2.08
CA MET A 79 33.26 29.16 2.99
C MET A 79 32.47 30.15 3.87
N ALA A 80 32.88 31.42 3.98
CA ALA A 80 32.24 32.42 4.83
C ALA A 80 30.72 32.54 4.61
N ALA A 81 30.27 32.62 3.35
CA ALA A 81 28.85 32.76 3.05
C ALA A 81 28.02 31.51 3.40
N MET A 82 28.61 30.31 3.35
CA MET A 82 27.91 29.09 3.79
C MET A 82 27.74 29.08 5.31
N LEU A 83 28.78 29.50 6.05
CA LEU A 83 28.73 29.61 7.52
C LEU A 83 27.68 30.64 7.98
N ASP A 84 27.62 31.83 7.38
CA ASP A 84 26.59 32.87 7.65
C ASP A 84 25.14 32.43 7.34
N HIS A 85 24.98 31.34 6.58
CA HIS A 85 23.69 30.71 6.30
C HIS A 85 23.42 29.52 7.21
N GLU A 86 24.41 28.68 7.50
CA GLU A 86 24.30 27.62 8.50
C GLU A 86 23.99 28.23 9.87
N ASP A 87 24.81 29.15 10.41
CA ASP A 87 24.64 29.75 11.75
C ASP A 87 23.26 30.40 11.99
N PHE A 88 22.58 30.87 10.94
CA PHE A 88 21.22 31.45 11.05
C PHE A 88 20.11 30.39 11.09
N PHE A 89 20.31 29.24 10.46
CA PHE A 89 19.35 28.13 10.48
C PHE A 89 19.69 27.08 11.55
N THR A 90 20.93 27.03 12.03
CA THR A 90 21.43 26.09 13.04
C THR A 90 20.68 26.27 14.37
N PRO A 91 19.97 25.23 14.86
CA PRO A 91 19.53 25.21 16.25
C PRO A 91 20.75 25.04 17.17
N GLY A 92 20.83 25.84 18.23
CA GLY A 92 21.86 25.71 19.27
C GLY A 92 21.76 24.38 20.02
N GLN A 93 22.47 23.37 19.51
CA GLN A 93 22.27 21.93 19.72
C GLN A 93 20.87 21.42 19.30
N PRO A 94 20.77 20.30 18.54
CA PRO A 94 19.49 19.64 18.30
C PRO A 94 18.90 19.16 19.62
N SER A 95 17.58 19.31 19.76
CA SER A 95 16.83 18.87 20.94
C SER A 95 15.35 18.71 20.59
N ALA A 96 14.59 17.96 21.38
CA ALA A 96 13.15 17.81 21.16
C ALA A 96 12.41 19.16 21.04
N ALA A 97 12.89 20.20 21.73
CA ALA A 97 12.29 21.54 21.71
C ALA A 97 12.38 22.26 20.36
N THR A 98 13.31 21.89 19.47
CA THR A 98 13.33 22.43 18.10
C THR A 98 12.49 21.59 17.15
N HIS A 99 12.26 20.31 17.46
CA HIS A 99 11.52 19.41 16.58
C HIS A 99 9.99 19.57 16.67
N PHE A 100 9.45 19.82 17.87
CA PHE A 100 8.01 19.88 18.15
C PHE A 100 7.55 21.25 18.69
N PRO A 101 6.34 21.74 18.35
CA PRO A 101 5.73 22.91 18.99
C PRO A 101 5.64 22.83 20.53
N ARG A 102 5.50 21.63 21.09
CA ARG A 102 5.51 21.39 22.54
C ARG A 102 6.25 20.07 22.84
N PRO A 103 7.55 20.08 23.18
CA PRO A 103 8.35 18.86 23.33
C PRO A 103 7.93 17.97 24.51
N ARG A 104 7.27 18.54 25.54
CA ARG A 104 6.76 17.83 26.72
C ARG A 104 5.27 17.48 26.62
N ASP A 105 4.64 17.66 25.46
CA ASP A 105 3.24 17.31 25.20
C ASP A 105 3.20 16.15 24.19
N PRO A 106 2.92 14.90 24.61
CA PRO A 106 2.76 13.77 23.70
C PRO A 106 1.70 13.99 22.61
N LYS A 107 0.77 14.93 22.82
CA LYS A 107 -0.28 15.30 21.86
C LYS A 107 0.11 16.50 20.98
N SER A 108 1.37 16.96 21.05
CA SER A 108 1.95 17.96 20.14
C SER A 108 1.88 17.52 18.69
N LEU A 109 1.61 18.48 17.80
CA LEU A 109 1.67 18.30 16.34
C LEU A 109 3.06 17.77 15.93
N VAL A 110 3.07 16.70 15.13
CA VAL A 110 4.28 16.14 14.51
C VAL A 110 4.37 16.68 13.08
N ARG A 111 5.56 16.71 12.46
CA ARG A 111 5.69 17.09 11.04
C ARG A 111 5.11 15.98 10.16
N SER A 112 4.54 16.32 9.00
CA SER A 112 3.90 15.32 8.14
C SER A 112 4.86 14.57 7.22
N ASP A 113 6.15 14.94 7.15
CA ASP A 113 7.17 14.21 6.41
C ASP A 113 7.60 12.92 7.12
N ALA A 114 7.89 11.88 6.33
CA ALA A 114 8.29 10.56 6.82
C ALA A 114 9.77 10.51 7.27
N HIS A 115 10.17 11.43 8.15
CA HIS A 115 11.49 11.41 8.76
C HIS A 115 11.55 10.40 9.92
N VAL A 116 11.81 9.13 9.57
CA VAL A 116 12.32 8.16 10.55
C VAL A 116 13.83 8.36 10.64
N SER A 117 14.30 8.82 11.81
CA SER A 117 15.72 8.73 12.19
C SER A 117 16.08 7.28 12.48
N ASP A 118 17.31 6.91 12.16
CA ASP A 118 17.73 5.50 12.19
C ASP A 118 17.83 4.96 13.64
N TRP A 119 17.78 3.64 13.81
CA TRP A 119 17.43 3.02 15.11
C TRP A 119 18.53 3.21 16.18
N GLY A 120 18.21 4.00 17.21
CA GLY A 120 19.15 4.44 18.25
C GLY A 120 19.75 5.84 18.04
N ASP A 121 19.50 6.48 16.89
CA ASP A 121 19.95 7.86 16.61
C ASP A 121 19.04 8.92 17.28
N SER A 122 17.95 8.50 17.92
CA SER A 122 17.14 9.35 18.80
C SER A 122 17.91 9.93 20.00
N SER A 123 19.11 9.41 20.28
CA SER A 123 20.06 10.00 21.23
C SER A 123 20.51 11.44 20.89
N LEU A 124 20.21 11.93 19.68
CA LEU A 124 20.33 13.36 19.29
C LEU A 124 19.21 14.26 19.84
N TYR A 125 18.09 13.70 20.30
CA TYR A 125 16.88 14.46 20.69
C TYR A 125 16.37 14.15 22.11
N PHE A 126 16.60 12.92 22.58
CA PHE A 126 16.17 12.36 23.86
C PHE A 126 17.30 11.54 24.49
N ASN A 127 17.35 11.43 25.82
CA ASN A 127 18.29 10.54 26.50
C ASN A 127 17.76 9.10 26.48
N GLN A 128 18.19 8.31 25.49
CA GLN A 128 17.72 6.96 25.22
C GLN A 128 18.88 5.97 25.00
N PRO A 129 18.66 4.65 25.21
CA PRO A 129 19.67 3.63 24.92
C PRO A 129 20.13 3.64 23.46
N GLN A 130 21.45 3.55 23.23
CA GLN A 130 22.03 3.42 21.90
C GLN A 130 22.18 1.97 21.46
N LEU A 131 22.14 1.75 20.14
CA LEU A 131 22.16 0.45 19.48
C LEU A 131 23.48 -0.30 19.71
N LYS A 132 23.39 -1.59 20.07
CA LYS A 132 24.54 -2.50 20.26
C LYS A 132 24.64 -3.60 19.19
N ALA A 133 24.12 -3.34 17.99
CA ALA A 133 24.25 -4.25 16.86
C ALA A 133 25.72 -4.43 16.43
N GLU A 134 26.02 -5.59 15.85
CA GLU A 134 27.24 -5.71 15.04
C GLU A 134 27.03 -4.95 13.72
N PRO A 135 28.04 -4.25 13.16
CA PRO A 135 27.88 -3.50 11.93
C PRO A 135 27.46 -4.39 10.76
N ALA A 136 26.66 -3.81 9.85
CA ALA A 136 26.14 -4.45 8.65
C ALA A 136 27.21 -5.23 7.86
N PRO A 137 26.86 -6.36 7.21
CA PRO A 137 27.81 -7.14 6.43
C PRO A 137 28.40 -6.28 5.30
N PRO A 138 29.73 -6.20 5.16
CA PRO A 138 30.38 -5.19 4.32
C PRO A 138 30.01 -5.33 2.84
N GLN A 139 29.99 -4.21 2.12
CA GLN A 139 29.37 -4.10 0.79
C GLN A 139 29.98 -5.05 -0.25
N THR A 140 31.30 -5.27 -0.26
CA THR A 140 31.93 -6.21 -1.21
C THR A 140 31.89 -7.68 -0.75
N ILE A 141 32.01 -8.63 -1.68
CA ILE A 141 32.17 -10.06 -1.34
C ILE A 141 33.56 -10.31 -0.72
N LEU A 142 34.59 -9.59 -1.20
CA LEU A 142 35.97 -9.74 -0.75
C LEU A 142 36.14 -9.34 0.73
N GLU A 143 35.41 -8.33 1.19
CA GLU A 143 35.38 -7.94 2.60
C GLU A 143 34.48 -8.83 3.43
N TYR A 144 33.41 -9.39 2.85
CA TYR A 144 32.57 -10.38 3.54
C TYR A 144 33.35 -11.65 3.87
N ALA A 145 34.17 -12.16 2.94
CA ALA A 145 35.11 -13.25 3.20
C ALA A 145 36.09 -12.89 4.33
N LYS A 146 36.73 -11.71 4.25
CA LYS A 146 37.63 -11.23 5.32
C LYS A 146 36.91 -10.99 6.66
N ALA A 147 35.62 -10.69 6.66
CA ALA A 147 34.80 -10.56 7.87
C ALA A 147 34.42 -11.92 8.47
N GLN A 148 34.18 -12.94 7.63
CA GLN A 148 34.04 -14.34 8.06
C GLN A 148 35.36 -14.83 8.71
N GLU A 149 36.49 -14.72 8.00
CA GLU A 149 37.83 -15.05 8.51
C GLU A 149 38.13 -14.37 9.86
N ARG A 150 37.81 -13.07 9.99
CA ARG A 150 37.95 -12.32 11.25
C ARG A 150 37.03 -12.82 12.36
N LYS A 151 35.79 -13.23 12.06
CA LYS A 151 34.86 -13.79 13.06
C LYS A 151 35.25 -15.21 13.48
N GLU A 152 35.85 -16.00 12.60
CA GLU A 152 36.41 -17.31 12.93
C GLU A 152 37.67 -17.17 13.79
N ALA A 153 38.63 -16.32 13.41
CA ALA A 153 39.80 -16.00 14.22
C ALA A 153 39.47 -15.34 15.59
N GLN A 154 38.28 -14.74 15.73
CA GLN A 154 37.76 -14.28 17.04
C GLN A 154 37.06 -15.39 17.84
N ARG A 155 36.48 -16.40 17.20
CA ARG A 155 35.89 -17.58 17.86
C ARG A 155 36.96 -18.48 18.49
N GLU A 156 38.14 -18.56 17.90
CA GLU A 156 39.27 -19.34 18.44
C GLU A 156 39.89 -18.75 19.73
N ARG A 157 39.53 -17.51 20.12
CA ARG A 157 39.99 -16.91 21.37
C ARG A 157 39.08 -17.31 22.55
N PRO A 158 39.59 -18.01 23.58
CA PRO A 158 38.76 -18.43 24.72
C PRO A 158 38.30 -17.23 25.56
N ARG A 159 37.03 -16.83 25.39
CA ARG A 159 36.37 -15.85 26.26
C ARG A 159 35.93 -16.49 27.58
N ALA A 160 36.69 -16.26 28.64
CA ALA A 160 36.28 -16.59 30.00
C ALA A 160 35.01 -15.80 30.39
N ARG A 161 33.87 -16.48 30.48
CA ARG A 161 32.60 -15.91 30.97
C ARG A 161 32.52 -16.02 32.49
N GLN A 162 32.76 -14.93 33.21
CA GLN A 162 32.30 -14.80 34.59
C GLN A 162 30.79 -14.46 34.60
N PRO A 163 29.95 -15.13 35.40
CA PRO A 163 28.54 -14.79 35.53
C PRO A 163 28.36 -13.63 36.52
N THR A 164 28.56 -12.39 36.05
CA THR A 164 28.12 -11.21 36.79
C THR A 164 26.59 -11.11 36.72
N LYS A 165 25.92 -11.06 37.88
CA LYS A 165 24.52 -10.60 37.92
C LYS A 165 24.47 -9.19 37.35
N ALA A 166 23.56 -8.94 36.41
CA ALA A 166 23.34 -7.60 35.89
C ALA A 166 22.91 -6.68 37.04
N LYS A 167 23.70 -5.64 37.31
CA LYS A 167 23.20 -4.47 38.04
C LYS A 167 22.38 -3.66 37.05
N VAL A 168 21.16 -3.30 37.41
CA VAL A 168 20.36 -2.31 36.69
C VAL A 168 21.20 -1.03 36.59
N ASP A 169 21.36 -0.49 35.38
CA ASP A 169 22.07 0.78 35.18
C ASP A 169 21.15 1.91 35.64
N PRO A 170 21.53 2.71 36.66
CA PRO A 170 20.62 3.70 37.26
C PRO A 170 20.16 4.77 36.26
N ARG A 171 20.85 4.94 35.13
CA ARG A 171 20.48 5.87 34.05
C ARG A 171 19.14 5.57 33.37
N TRP A 172 18.64 4.33 33.47
CA TRP A 172 17.36 3.91 32.88
C TRP A 172 16.22 3.79 33.92
N SER A 173 16.40 4.40 35.10
CA SER A 173 15.48 4.24 36.23
C SER A 173 14.21 5.10 36.13
N LYS A 174 14.32 6.39 35.78
CA LYS A 174 13.21 7.34 35.62
C LYS A 174 13.09 7.79 34.17
N TYR A 175 11.85 7.96 33.70
CA TYR A 175 11.55 8.45 32.34
C TYR A 175 10.24 9.24 32.29
N SER A 176 10.11 10.08 31.27
CA SER A 176 8.89 10.78 30.89
C SER A 176 8.39 10.29 29.52
N VAL A 177 7.08 10.40 29.27
CA VAL A 177 6.52 10.06 27.95
C VAL A 177 6.46 11.34 27.12
N VAL A 178 6.95 11.26 25.89
CA VAL A 178 7.18 12.38 24.97
C VAL A 178 6.71 12.00 23.55
N PRO A 179 6.39 12.96 22.66
CA PRO A 179 6.03 12.63 21.28
C PRO A 179 7.23 11.98 20.55
N ALA A 180 6.97 10.92 19.79
CA ALA A 180 8.03 10.24 19.03
C ALA A 180 8.52 11.09 17.85
N VAL A 181 9.84 11.10 17.61
CA VAL A 181 10.43 11.67 16.39
C VAL A 181 10.30 10.68 15.24
N GLN A 182 10.52 9.38 15.48
CA GLN A 182 10.27 8.34 14.48
C GLN A 182 8.78 8.08 14.30
N GLY A 183 8.33 7.99 13.04
CA GLY A 183 7.01 7.50 12.68
C GLY A 183 6.49 8.09 11.38
N ASN A 184 5.22 7.82 11.10
CA ASN A 184 4.47 8.56 10.08
C ASN A 184 3.69 9.67 10.80
N GLY A 185 4.28 10.87 10.85
CA GLY A 185 3.65 12.00 11.53
C GLY A 185 2.32 12.43 10.90
N GLY A 186 2.18 12.28 9.57
CA GLY A 186 0.91 12.52 8.86
C GLY A 186 -0.21 11.60 9.36
N LEU A 187 0.06 10.29 9.48
CA LEU A 187 -0.86 9.31 10.08
C LEU A 187 -1.19 9.66 11.54
N SER A 188 -0.18 9.95 12.37
CA SER A 188 -0.37 10.31 13.78
C SER A 188 -1.23 11.57 13.95
N ASN A 189 -1.03 12.57 13.10
CA ASN A 189 -1.83 13.79 13.06
C ASN A 189 -3.27 13.50 12.62
N ALA A 190 -3.46 12.70 11.55
CA ALA A 190 -4.78 12.33 11.05
C ALA A 190 -5.61 11.56 12.11
N VAL A 191 -5.01 10.57 12.78
CA VAL A 191 -5.65 9.81 13.87
C VAL A 191 -6.03 10.74 15.03
N ARG A 192 -5.10 11.60 15.47
CA ARG A 192 -5.35 12.55 16.55
C ARG A 192 -6.46 13.55 16.19
N SER A 193 -6.53 13.99 14.94
CA SER A 193 -7.59 14.88 14.44
C SER A 193 -8.95 14.18 14.43
N ALA A 194 -9.01 12.95 13.92
CA ALA A 194 -10.22 12.12 13.90
C ALA A 194 -10.76 11.84 15.32
N VAL A 195 -9.90 11.54 16.29
CA VAL A 195 -10.27 11.39 17.71
C VAL A 195 -10.77 12.72 18.29
N THR A 196 -10.05 13.82 18.04
CA THR A 196 -10.40 15.16 18.56
C THR A 196 -11.74 15.67 18.03
N LEU A 197 -12.11 15.28 16.80
CA LEU A 197 -13.38 15.61 16.15
C LEU A 197 -14.48 14.54 16.38
N GLY A 198 -14.24 13.55 17.24
CA GLY A 198 -15.22 12.50 17.59
C GLY A 198 -15.62 11.60 16.41
N ARG A 199 -14.79 11.51 15.37
CA ARG A 199 -15.03 10.68 14.17
C ARG A 199 -14.67 9.21 14.39
N ILE A 200 -13.77 8.96 15.33
CA ILE A 200 -13.40 7.65 15.88
C ILE A 200 -13.24 7.80 17.40
N SER A 201 -13.45 6.71 18.12
CA SER A 201 -13.36 6.63 19.58
C SER A 201 -12.64 5.35 19.97
N ASP A 202 -12.10 5.29 21.19
CA ASP A 202 -11.46 4.08 21.73
C ASP A 202 -10.35 3.53 20.81
N VAL A 203 -9.37 4.39 20.50
CA VAL A 203 -8.23 4.08 19.63
C VAL A 203 -7.04 3.63 20.46
N TYR A 204 -6.42 2.52 20.07
CA TYR A 204 -5.14 2.05 20.61
C TYR A 204 -4.08 2.04 19.49
N HIS A 205 -2.91 2.63 19.75
CA HIS A 205 -1.77 2.54 18.84
C HIS A 205 -0.96 1.27 19.14
N VAL A 206 -0.49 0.57 18.10
CA VAL A 206 0.34 -0.64 18.25
C VAL A 206 1.62 -0.45 17.45
N GLY A 207 2.78 -0.54 18.10
CA GLY A 207 4.06 -0.21 17.49
C GLY A 207 5.26 -0.35 18.42
N LEU A 208 6.45 -0.07 17.88
CA LEU A 208 7.71 -0.02 18.63
C LEU A 208 7.88 1.33 19.34
N VAL A 209 8.61 1.34 20.47
CA VAL A 209 8.86 2.55 21.29
C VAL A 209 9.86 3.55 20.68
N GLY A 210 10.45 3.25 19.53
CA GLY A 210 11.37 4.17 18.82
C GLY A 210 12.84 4.14 19.26
N PHE A 211 13.24 3.27 20.20
CA PHE A 211 14.64 3.16 20.63
C PHE A 211 15.04 1.72 20.99
N PRO A 212 16.34 1.38 20.91
CA PRO A 212 16.91 0.09 21.30
C PRO A 212 16.50 -0.41 22.70
N THR A 213 15.96 -1.63 22.80
CA THR A 213 15.39 -2.16 24.04
C THR A 213 16.15 -3.33 24.68
N ASP A 214 17.20 -3.88 24.04
CA ASP A 214 18.00 -4.99 24.61
C ASP A 214 18.79 -4.57 25.87
N VAL A 215 18.87 -3.26 26.14
CA VAL A 215 19.54 -2.68 27.32
C VAL A 215 18.62 -2.60 28.55
N LEU A 216 17.30 -2.64 28.36
CA LEU A 216 16.32 -2.60 29.45
C LEU A 216 16.07 -3.99 30.01
N ASP A 217 15.89 -4.06 31.33
CA ASP A 217 15.35 -5.22 32.03
C ASP A 217 13.85 -5.41 31.80
N GLU A 218 13.36 -6.65 31.94
CA GLU A 218 11.96 -6.99 31.65
C GLU A 218 10.98 -6.31 32.62
N ASP A 219 11.38 -6.05 33.87
CA ASP A 219 10.57 -5.30 34.84
C ASP A 219 10.38 -3.85 34.37
N LYS A 220 11.45 -3.17 33.92
CA LYS A 220 11.35 -1.82 33.32
C LYS A 220 10.58 -1.81 32.00
N LYS A 221 10.71 -2.82 31.14
CA LYS A 221 9.88 -2.96 29.92
C LYS A 221 8.39 -3.11 30.25
N LYS A 222 8.07 -3.88 31.29
CA LYS A 222 6.71 -4.05 31.79
C LYS A 222 6.15 -2.74 32.36
N GLU A 223 6.92 -2.01 33.17
CA GLU A 223 6.55 -0.70 33.70
C GLU A 223 6.27 0.33 32.59
N ILE A 224 7.10 0.37 31.55
CA ILE A 224 6.88 1.23 30.37
C ILE A 224 5.63 0.80 29.61
N TYR A 225 5.42 -0.50 29.43
CA TYR A 225 4.25 -1.04 28.72
C TYR A 225 2.94 -0.72 29.46
N GLU A 226 2.86 -0.96 30.77
CA GLU A 226 1.67 -0.69 31.58
C GLU A 226 1.32 0.81 31.55
N LYS A 227 2.33 1.68 31.68
CA LYS A 227 2.12 3.13 31.56
C LYS A 227 1.64 3.55 30.16
N PHE A 228 2.16 2.94 29.11
CA PHE A 228 1.75 3.22 27.73
C PHE A 228 0.31 2.72 27.46
N GLU A 229 -0.09 1.56 27.99
CA GLU A 229 -1.43 1.01 27.85
C GLU A 229 -2.48 1.82 28.65
N GLU A 230 -2.15 2.27 29.86
CA GLU A 230 -3.06 2.99 30.76
C GLU A 230 -3.16 4.51 30.52
N GLU A 231 -2.04 5.23 30.31
CA GLU A 231 -2.06 6.70 30.17
C GLU A 231 -2.23 7.17 28.71
N TYR A 232 -1.85 6.35 27.72
CA TYR A 232 -1.69 6.79 26.31
C TYR A 232 -2.43 5.95 25.28
N ASN A 233 -3.10 4.87 25.68
CA ASN A 233 -3.69 3.85 24.79
C ASN A 233 -2.66 3.34 23.76
N ALA A 234 -1.49 2.92 24.20
CA ALA A 234 -0.39 2.50 23.33
C ALA A 234 0.15 1.11 23.74
N LEU A 235 0.11 0.16 22.81
CA LEU A 235 0.60 -1.19 23.00
C LEU A 235 2.03 -1.30 22.45
N ALA A 236 3.01 -1.15 23.34
CA ALA A 236 4.43 -1.25 23.01
C ALA A 236 4.82 -2.68 22.65
N VAL A 237 5.13 -2.92 21.37
CA VAL A 237 5.77 -4.14 20.89
C VAL A 237 7.25 -4.08 21.26
N TYR A 238 7.79 -5.16 21.82
CA TYR A 238 9.23 -5.30 22.10
C TYR A 238 9.81 -6.40 21.22
N VAL A 239 11.00 -6.13 20.68
CA VAL A 239 11.73 -6.99 19.73
C VAL A 239 13.22 -6.86 20.02
N ASN A 240 14.02 -7.88 19.67
CA ASN A 240 15.47 -7.78 19.83
C ASN A 240 16.03 -6.72 18.88
N ASP A 241 16.99 -5.91 19.32
CA ASP A 241 17.54 -4.80 18.53
C ASP A 241 18.14 -5.27 17.19
N LYS A 242 18.75 -6.45 17.19
CA LYS A 242 19.25 -7.12 15.97
C LYS A 242 18.13 -7.61 15.03
N ASP A 243 17.01 -8.09 15.59
CA ASP A 243 15.87 -8.53 14.77
C ASP A 243 15.17 -7.32 14.13
N PHE A 244 15.17 -6.16 14.79
CA PHE A 244 14.72 -4.90 14.18
C PHE A 244 15.65 -4.43 13.06
N ASP A 245 16.96 -4.37 13.30
CA ASP A 245 17.98 -3.99 12.30
C ASP A 245 17.89 -4.84 11.02
N GLY A 246 17.70 -6.15 11.16
CA GLY A 246 17.46 -7.07 10.03
C GLY A 246 16.13 -6.83 9.27
N HIS A 247 15.07 -6.37 9.95
CA HIS A 247 13.81 -5.99 9.31
C HIS A 247 13.91 -4.62 8.63
N TYR A 248 14.44 -3.61 9.32
CA TYR A 248 14.26 -2.22 8.92
C TYR A 248 15.32 -1.72 7.94
N ALA A 249 16.59 -1.71 8.33
CA ALA A 249 17.69 -1.29 7.45
C ALA A 249 17.85 -2.28 6.29
N HIS A 250 18.03 -3.55 6.65
CA HIS A 250 18.37 -4.59 5.68
C HIS A 250 17.18 -4.99 4.77
N TYR A 251 16.00 -5.34 5.29
CA TYR A 251 14.86 -5.69 4.40
C TYR A 251 14.07 -4.47 3.91
N CYS A 252 13.60 -3.60 4.82
CA CYS A 252 12.68 -2.52 4.45
C CYS A 252 13.35 -1.39 3.66
N LYS A 253 14.54 -0.90 4.08
CA LYS A 253 15.21 0.23 3.41
C LYS A 253 16.10 -0.18 2.24
N THR A 254 16.70 -1.36 2.25
CA THR A 254 17.55 -1.82 1.14
C THR A 254 16.79 -2.60 0.05
N ILE A 255 15.65 -3.26 0.36
CA ILE A 255 14.91 -4.10 -0.62
C ILE A 255 13.53 -3.51 -0.96
N LEU A 256 12.63 -3.35 0.01
CA LEU A 256 11.25 -2.92 -0.30
C LEU A 256 11.19 -1.46 -0.77
N TRP A 257 11.82 -0.55 -0.03
CA TRP A 257 11.73 0.89 -0.28
C TRP A 257 12.26 1.31 -1.67
N PRO A 258 13.41 0.81 -2.19
CA PRO A 258 13.85 1.12 -3.54
C PRO A 258 12.89 0.57 -4.60
N VAL A 259 12.48 -0.70 -4.50
CA VAL A 259 11.63 -1.38 -5.49
C VAL A 259 10.25 -0.72 -5.59
N PHE A 260 9.64 -0.32 -4.46
CA PHE A 260 8.34 0.38 -4.44
C PHE A 260 8.42 1.76 -5.13
N HIS A 261 9.62 2.37 -5.18
CA HIS A 261 9.90 3.63 -5.87
C HIS A 261 10.65 3.44 -7.20
N TYR A 262 10.55 2.24 -7.82
CA TYR A 262 11.09 1.89 -9.15
C TYR A 262 12.63 1.87 -9.25
N ILE A 263 13.34 1.91 -8.13
CA ILE A 263 14.79 1.69 -8.07
C ILE A 263 15.03 0.20 -7.83
N ILE A 264 15.29 -0.56 -8.90
CA ILE A 264 15.68 -1.97 -8.81
C ILE A 264 17.15 -2.03 -8.35
N PRO A 265 17.49 -2.67 -7.21
CA PRO A 265 18.87 -2.73 -6.74
C PRO A 265 19.74 -3.65 -7.61
N ASP A 266 20.69 -3.07 -8.35
CA ASP A 266 21.63 -3.78 -9.25
C ASP A 266 22.74 -4.55 -8.49
N HIS A 267 22.50 -4.91 -7.23
CA HIS A 267 23.53 -5.55 -6.39
C HIS A 267 23.55 -7.07 -6.57
N PRO A 268 24.68 -7.68 -7.03
CA PRO A 268 24.79 -9.13 -7.22
C PRO A 268 24.82 -9.97 -5.93
N LYS A 269 24.51 -9.35 -4.77
CA LYS A 269 24.25 -10.01 -3.49
C LYS A 269 22.76 -10.23 -3.20
N SER A 270 21.86 -9.68 -4.03
CA SER A 270 20.42 -9.54 -3.75
C SER A 270 19.78 -10.78 -3.13
N LYS A 271 19.95 -11.96 -3.72
CA LYS A 271 19.38 -13.21 -3.18
C LYS A 271 19.92 -13.57 -1.79
N ALA A 272 21.24 -13.68 -1.61
CA ALA A 272 21.81 -14.12 -0.33
C ALA A 272 21.53 -13.14 0.82
N PHE A 273 21.42 -11.85 0.50
CA PHE A 273 21.05 -10.80 1.45
C PHE A 273 19.55 -10.79 1.76
N LEU A 274 18.69 -11.06 0.77
CA LEU A 274 17.24 -11.24 0.94
C LEU A 274 16.93 -12.48 1.76
N ASP A 275 17.53 -13.63 1.43
CA ASP A 275 17.36 -14.91 2.13
C ASP A 275 17.75 -14.79 3.62
N HIS A 276 18.75 -13.95 3.95
CA HIS A 276 19.10 -13.61 5.33
C HIS A 276 18.09 -12.67 5.99
N SER A 277 17.71 -11.58 5.30
CA SER A 277 16.94 -10.47 5.88
C SER A 277 15.44 -10.77 6.02
N TRP A 278 14.90 -11.61 5.14
CA TRP A 278 13.49 -12.03 5.13
C TRP A 278 13.05 -12.68 6.45
N CYS A 279 13.91 -13.48 7.08
CA CYS A 279 13.55 -14.14 8.34
C CYS A 279 13.32 -13.12 9.48
N PHE A 280 14.04 -11.99 9.48
CA PHE A 280 13.79 -10.88 10.40
C PHE A 280 12.51 -10.13 10.05
N TYR A 281 12.23 -9.90 8.76
CA TYR A 281 11.00 -9.26 8.33
C TYR A 281 9.74 -10.04 8.80
N VAL A 282 9.75 -11.37 8.63
CA VAL A 282 8.70 -12.27 9.11
C VAL A 282 8.57 -12.25 10.64
N LYS A 283 9.68 -12.30 11.39
CA LYS A 283 9.68 -12.23 12.87
C LYS A 283 8.97 -10.98 13.39
N ILE A 284 9.32 -9.80 12.87
CA ILE A 284 8.76 -8.53 13.35
C ILE A 284 7.27 -8.46 13.01
N CYS A 285 6.86 -8.88 11.80
CA CYS A 285 5.43 -8.98 11.47
C CYS A 285 4.69 -9.93 12.42
N GLN A 286 5.28 -11.07 12.78
CA GLN A 286 4.67 -12.01 13.73
C GLN A 286 4.54 -11.39 15.13
N ALA A 287 5.55 -10.68 15.63
CA ALA A 287 5.48 -10.00 16.93
C ALA A 287 4.39 -8.93 17.00
N PHE A 288 4.16 -8.21 15.89
CA PHE A 288 3.03 -7.29 15.75
C PHE A 288 1.68 -8.04 15.75
N ALA A 289 1.55 -9.08 14.93
CA ALA A 289 0.33 -9.88 14.84
C ALA A 289 -0.04 -10.53 16.19
N ASP A 290 0.94 -11.12 16.88
CA ASP A 290 0.76 -11.74 18.19
C ASP A 290 0.29 -10.73 19.23
N ARG A 291 0.81 -9.48 19.24
CA ARG A 291 0.34 -8.45 20.17
C ARG A 291 -1.10 -8.01 19.88
N VAL A 292 -1.47 -7.82 18.61
CA VAL A 292 -2.86 -7.48 18.28
C VAL A 292 -3.81 -8.61 18.69
N VAL A 293 -3.43 -9.87 18.43
CA VAL A 293 -4.21 -11.06 18.82
C VAL A 293 -4.33 -11.22 20.35
N GLN A 294 -3.33 -10.77 21.12
CA GLN A 294 -3.36 -10.80 22.60
C GLN A 294 -4.39 -9.82 23.20
N ASN A 295 -4.54 -8.62 22.63
CA ASN A 295 -5.39 -7.55 23.18
C ASN A 295 -6.78 -7.43 22.50
N TYR A 296 -6.99 -8.07 21.33
CA TYR A 296 -8.23 -8.02 20.54
C TYR A 296 -9.46 -8.62 21.25
N LYS A 297 -10.59 -7.92 21.17
CA LYS A 297 -11.93 -8.43 21.55
C LYS A 297 -12.82 -8.50 20.30
N ARG A 298 -13.84 -9.39 20.34
CA ARG A 298 -14.72 -9.61 19.19
C ARG A 298 -15.49 -8.32 18.82
N GLY A 299 -15.31 -7.84 17.60
CA GLY A 299 -15.90 -6.60 17.10
C GLY A 299 -14.99 -5.37 17.20
N ASP A 300 -13.72 -5.55 17.54
CA ASP A 300 -12.71 -4.50 17.40
C ASP A 300 -12.20 -4.38 15.96
N ILE A 301 -11.72 -3.19 15.61
CA ILE A 301 -11.26 -2.82 14.26
C ILE A 301 -9.74 -2.80 14.25
N ILE A 302 -9.11 -3.40 13.24
CA ILE A 302 -7.65 -3.48 13.10
C ILE A 302 -7.26 -2.76 11.81
N TRP A 303 -6.46 -1.69 11.93
CA TRP A 303 -5.84 -1.00 10.81
C TRP A 303 -4.34 -1.25 10.81
N VAL A 304 -3.83 -1.84 9.74
CA VAL A 304 -2.39 -2.07 9.52
C VAL A 304 -1.87 -1.05 8.50
N HIS A 305 -0.78 -0.37 8.83
CA HIS A 305 -0.22 0.68 7.99
C HIS A 305 1.18 0.36 7.47
N ASP A 306 1.35 0.62 6.17
CA ASP A 306 2.60 0.76 5.44
C ASP A 306 3.41 -0.52 5.17
N TYR A 307 4.36 -0.42 4.23
CA TYR A 307 5.12 -1.54 3.66
C TYR A 307 5.96 -2.34 4.68
N HIS A 308 6.17 -1.78 5.87
CA HIS A 308 6.86 -2.40 6.99
C HIS A 308 6.10 -3.60 7.58
N LEU A 309 4.79 -3.72 7.36
CA LEU A 309 3.89 -4.66 8.05
C LEU A 309 3.01 -5.49 7.09
N CYS A 310 3.41 -5.68 5.83
CA CYS A 310 2.57 -6.33 4.80
C CYS A 310 2.06 -7.73 5.16
N LEU A 311 2.76 -8.50 6.01
CA LEU A 311 2.34 -9.85 6.40
C LEU A 311 1.33 -9.90 7.56
N VAL A 312 1.22 -8.80 8.31
CA VAL A 312 0.41 -8.73 9.54
C VAL A 312 -1.08 -9.04 9.31
N PRO A 313 -1.75 -8.54 8.24
CA PRO A 313 -3.18 -8.82 8.04
C PRO A 313 -3.49 -10.31 7.92
N GLN A 314 -2.65 -11.07 7.20
CA GLN A 314 -2.82 -12.52 7.05
C GLN A 314 -2.42 -13.30 8.30
N MET A 315 -1.35 -12.90 9.00
CA MET A 315 -0.96 -13.49 10.29
C MET A 315 -2.07 -13.35 11.34
N ILE A 316 -2.73 -12.18 11.40
CA ILE A 316 -3.89 -11.96 12.26
C ILE A 316 -5.09 -12.78 11.78
N ARG A 317 -5.40 -12.80 10.47
CA ARG A 317 -6.53 -13.57 9.89
C ARG A 317 -6.47 -15.05 10.24
N GLN A 318 -5.27 -15.65 10.26
CA GLN A 318 -5.06 -17.05 10.64
C GLN A 318 -5.38 -17.36 12.11
N LYS A 319 -5.38 -16.35 12.99
CA LYS A 319 -5.77 -16.48 14.41
C LYS A 319 -7.20 -16.01 14.67
N LEU A 320 -7.67 -15.03 13.91
CA LEU A 320 -8.96 -14.35 14.08
C LEU A 320 -9.71 -14.29 12.74
N PRO A 321 -10.37 -15.38 12.30
CA PRO A 321 -11.05 -15.44 11.00
C PRO A 321 -12.08 -14.34 10.78
N ASP A 322 -12.88 -14.01 11.80
CA ASP A 322 -13.97 -13.03 11.77
C ASP A 322 -13.50 -11.55 11.82
N ALA A 323 -12.22 -11.27 12.10
CA ALA A 323 -11.79 -9.92 12.49
C ALA A 323 -11.95 -8.87 11.38
N GLN A 324 -12.26 -7.64 11.77
CA GLN A 324 -12.37 -6.51 10.86
C GLN A 324 -10.98 -5.89 10.64
N ILE A 325 -10.32 -6.21 9.52
CA ILE A 325 -8.94 -5.84 9.22
C ILE A 325 -8.89 -4.97 7.96
N GLY A 326 -8.35 -3.76 8.06
CA GLY A 326 -7.95 -2.91 6.94
C GLY A 326 -6.43 -2.83 6.81
N PHE A 327 -5.92 -2.75 5.59
CA PHE A 327 -4.51 -2.43 5.30
C PHE A 327 -4.44 -1.16 4.46
N PHE A 328 -3.54 -0.23 4.81
CA PHE A 328 -3.31 0.98 4.01
C PHE A 328 -1.82 1.19 3.73
N LEU A 329 -1.45 1.27 2.44
CA LEU A 329 -0.09 1.55 2.00
C LEU A 329 0.12 3.06 1.83
N HIS A 330 1.10 3.62 2.55
CA HIS A 330 1.40 5.06 2.49
C HIS A 330 2.39 5.42 1.37
N THR A 331 3.29 4.50 1.01
CA THR A 331 4.22 4.61 -0.13
C THR A 331 3.54 4.35 -1.49
N ALA A 332 4.27 4.54 -2.59
CA ALA A 332 3.79 4.15 -3.91
C ALA A 332 3.77 2.61 -4.06
N PHE A 333 2.83 2.09 -4.85
CA PHE A 333 2.86 0.67 -5.26
C PHE A 333 3.43 0.53 -6.68
N PRO A 334 4.38 -0.40 -6.91
CA PRO A 334 5.01 -0.57 -8.20
C PRO A 334 4.18 -1.43 -9.16
N SER A 335 4.40 -1.24 -10.46
CA SER A 335 3.79 -2.10 -11.49
C SER A 335 4.22 -3.57 -11.33
N SER A 336 3.40 -4.48 -11.86
CA SER A 336 3.66 -5.92 -11.78
C SER A 336 5.04 -6.34 -12.29
N GLU A 337 5.62 -5.61 -13.25
CA GLU A 337 6.97 -5.88 -13.77
C GLU A 337 8.06 -5.66 -12.72
N VAL A 338 8.00 -4.51 -12.03
CA VAL A 338 8.95 -4.14 -10.97
C VAL A 338 8.69 -4.95 -9.70
N PHE A 339 7.43 -5.23 -9.35
CA PHE A 339 7.09 -6.08 -8.20
C PHE A 339 7.55 -7.54 -8.38
N ARG A 340 7.58 -8.06 -9.63
CA ARG A 340 8.14 -9.40 -9.94
C ARG A 340 9.63 -9.55 -9.57
N CYS A 341 10.39 -8.46 -9.44
CA CYS A 341 11.78 -8.49 -8.99
C CYS A 341 11.94 -8.92 -7.51
N LEU A 342 10.89 -8.82 -6.69
CA LEU A 342 10.90 -9.32 -5.32
C LEU A 342 10.85 -10.86 -5.32
N ALA A 343 11.71 -11.50 -4.53
CA ALA A 343 11.70 -12.95 -4.39
C ALA A 343 10.44 -13.43 -3.62
N ALA A 344 10.20 -12.86 -2.43
CA ALA A 344 9.05 -13.16 -1.56
C ALA A 344 7.74 -12.44 -2.01
N ARG A 345 7.52 -12.35 -3.32
CA ARG A 345 6.42 -11.60 -3.94
C ARG A 345 5.04 -12.22 -3.71
N LYS A 346 4.94 -13.55 -3.57
CA LYS A 346 3.64 -14.20 -3.31
C LYS A 346 3.22 -13.91 -1.87
N GLU A 347 4.14 -14.16 -0.95
CA GLU A 347 4.01 -13.99 0.50
C GLU A 347 3.62 -12.56 0.90
N LEU A 348 4.19 -11.54 0.24
CA LEU A 348 3.83 -10.13 0.45
C LEU A 348 2.39 -9.82 -0.02
N LEU A 349 1.95 -10.38 -1.14
CA LEU A 349 0.58 -10.19 -1.66
C LEU A 349 -0.44 -10.94 -0.79
N ASP A 350 -0.19 -12.22 -0.50
CA ASP A 350 -1.00 -13.05 0.39
C ASP A 350 -1.11 -12.43 1.79
N GLY A 351 -0.03 -11.81 2.26
CA GLY A 351 0.04 -11.00 3.48
C GLY A 351 -0.99 -9.87 3.50
N MET A 352 -0.97 -9.00 2.48
CA MET A 352 -1.89 -7.86 2.36
C MET A 352 -3.34 -8.32 2.15
N LEU A 353 -3.54 -9.39 1.37
CA LEU A 353 -4.84 -10.01 1.08
C LEU A 353 -5.53 -10.67 2.31
N GLY A 354 -4.87 -10.71 3.47
CA GLY A 354 -5.51 -11.03 4.76
C GLY A 354 -6.45 -9.94 5.30
N ALA A 355 -6.34 -8.70 4.80
CA ALA A 355 -7.25 -7.60 5.12
C ALA A 355 -8.59 -7.75 4.37
N ASN A 356 -9.71 -7.34 4.98
CA ASN A 356 -11.00 -7.25 4.28
C ASN A 356 -10.98 -6.14 3.20
N LEU A 357 -10.21 -5.08 3.46
CA LEU A 357 -10.00 -3.91 2.60
C LEU A 357 -8.49 -3.61 2.48
N VAL A 358 -7.98 -3.51 1.26
CA VAL A 358 -6.62 -3.03 0.95
C VAL A 358 -6.74 -1.66 0.29
N ALA A 359 -6.06 -0.65 0.84
CA ALA A 359 -6.23 0.74 0.42
C ALA A 359 -4.90 1.44 0.09
N PHE A 360 -4.95 2.32 -0.92
CA PHE A 360 -3.79 3.04 -1.47
C PHE A 360 -4.02 4.55 -1.56
N GLN A 361 -2.95 5.31 -1.78
CA GLN A 361 -3.00 6.76 -1.97
C GLN A 361 -3.69 7.19 -3.27
N THR A 362 -3.52 6.43 -4.36
CA THR A 362 -4.01 6.76 -5.71
C THR A 362 -4.65 5.55 -6.40
N GLN A 363 -5.49 5.81 -7.41
CA GLN A 363 -6.09 4.77 -8.23
C GLN A 363 -5.06 4.01 -9.09
N GLU A 364 -3.96 4.67 -9.50
CA GLU A 364 -2.81 4.03 -10.18
C GLU A 364 -2.25 2.88 -9.33
N TYR A 365 -2.01 3.12 -8.04
CA TYR A 365 -1.42 2.12 -7.14
C TYR A 365 -2.39 0.97 -6.82
N ALA A 366 -3.69 1.28 -6.71
CA ALA A 366 -4.75 0.28 -6.59
C ALA A 366 -4.83 -0.62 -7.84
N HIS A 367 -4.80 -0.04 -9.04
CA HIS A 367 -4.79 -0.79 -10.30
C HIS A 367 -3.53 -1.64 -10.49
N HIS A 368 -2.34 -1.09 -10.17
CA HIS A 368 -1.10 -1.86 -10.14
C HIS A 368 -1.19 -3.05 -9.17
N PHE A 369 -1.79 -2.89 -7.99
CA PHE A 369 -1.99 -4.00 -7.05
C PHE A 369 -2.92 -5.09 -7.64
N LEU A 370 -4.07 -4.70 -8.22
CA LEU A 370 -5.00 -5.64 -8.86
C LEU A 370 -4.34 -6.46 -9.99
N GLN A 371 -3.64 -5.80 -10.92
CA GLN A 371 -2.87 -6.47 -11.97
C GLN A 371 -1.77 -7.38 -11.40
N THR A 372 -1.10 -6.93 -10.34
CA THR A 372 0.00 -7.68 -9.69
C THR A 372 -0.51 -8.94 -9.00
N CYS A 373 -1.64 -8.86 -8.29
CA CYS A 373 -2.34 -10.05 -7.76
C CYS A 373 -2.70 -11.01 -8.90
N SER A 374 -3.35 -10.53 -9.97
CA SER A 374 -3.76 -11.39 -11.08
C SER A 374 -2.58 -12.11 -11.76
N ARG A 375 -1.51 -11.39 -12.09
CA ARG A 375 -0.33 -11.95 -12.80
C ARG A 375 0.57 -12.84 -11.94
N ILE A 376 0.59 -12.67 -10.61
CA ILE A 376 1.52 -13.40 -9.70
C ILE A 376 0.83 -14.54 -8.93
N LEU A 377 -0.46 -14.38 -8.59
CA LEU A 377 -1.24 -15.37 -7.86
C LEU A 377 -2.23 -16.14 -8.76
N SER A 378 -2.37 -15.76 -10.04
CA SER A 378 -3.37 -16.32 -10.97
C SER A 378 -4.82 -16.19 -10.47
N VAL A 379 -5.12 -15.10 -9.75
CA VAL A 379 -6.44 -14.82 -9.19
C VAL A 379 -7.27 -13.90 -10.09
N GLU A 380 -8.58 -14.02 -9.97
CA GLU A 380 -9.55 -13.13 -10.58
C GLU A 380 -9.51 -11.76 -9.88
N ALA A 381 -9.07 -10.74 -10.61
CA ALA A 381 -9.11 -9.34 -10.18
C ALA A 381 -10.26 -8.62 -10.90
N THR A 382 -10.92 -7.72 -10.18
CA THR A 382 -12.04 -6.87 -10.62
C THR A 382 -11.77 -5.43 -10.19
N GLU A 383 -12.51 -4.46 -10.73
CA GLU A 383 -12.38 -3.04 -10.34
C GLU A 383 -12.53 -2.82 -8.83
N ASP A 384 -13.47 -3.53 -8.19
CA ASP A 384 -13.76 -3.44 -6.76
C ASP A 384 -12.76 -4.18 -5.85
N GLY A 385 -11.94 -5.10 -6.40
CA GLY A 385 -11.13 -6.00 -5.57
C GLY A 385 -10.72 -7.35 -6.18
N VAL A 386 -10.15 -8.20 -5.33
CA VAL A 386 -9.58 -9.51 -5.68
C VAL A 386 -10.48 -10.65 -5.14
N GLN A 387 -10.86 -11.58 -6.01
CA GLN A 387 -11.71 -12.73 -5.67
C GLN A 387 -10.88 -13.99 -5.39
N LEU A 388 -10.60 -14.25 -4.12
CA LEU A 388 -9.94 -15.46 -3.63
C LEU A 388 -10.91 -16.65 -3.58
N GLU A 389 -10.42 -17.85 -3.24
CA GLU A 389 -11.26 -19.06 -3.17
C GLU A 389 -12.38 -18.98 -2.13
N ASN A 390 -12.09 -18.37 -0.98
CA ASN A 390 -12.94 -18.37 0.22
C ASN A 390 -13.47 -16.98 0.62
N ARG A 391 -13.05 -15.90 -0.04
CA ARG A 391 -13.37 -14.51 0.31
C ARG A 391 -13.14 -13.56 -0.86
N PHE A 392 -13.85 -12.44 -0.86
CA PHE A 392 -13.51 -11.28 -1.69
C PHE A 392 -12.68 -10.30 -0.85
N VAL A 393 -11.70 -9.63 -1.46
CA VAL A 393 -10.87 -8.61 -0.81
C VAL A 393 -11.04 -7.32 -1.58
N ASN A 394 -11.74 -6.34 -0.98
CA ASN A 394 -11.97 -5.06 -1.62
C ASN A 394 -10.66 -4.27 -1.74
N VAL A 395 -10.48 -3.60 -2.87
CA VAL A 395 -9.32 -2.72 -3.14
C VAL A 395 -9.84 -1.31 -3.38
N TRP A 396 -9.24 -0.31 -2.73
CA TRP A 396 -9.68 1.08 -2.82
C TRP A 396 -8.53 2.08 -2.85
N SER A 397 -8.83 3.32 -3.22
CA SER A 397 -7.89 4.45 -3.13
C SER A 397 -8.50 5.60 -2.36
N SER A 398 -7.79 6.10 -1.34
CA SER A 398 -8.19 7.25 -0.54
C SER A 398 -6.93 8.02 -0.10
N PRO A 399 -6.63 9.20 -0.69
CA PRO A 399 -5.40 9.93 -0.40
C PRO A 399 -5.41 10.50 1.02
N ILE A 400 -4.30 10.33 1.76
CA ILE A 400 -4.17 10.92 3.11
C ILE A 400 -4.09 12.44 3.06
N GLY A 401 -4.78 13.09 4.00
CA GLY A 401 -4.81 14.53 4.20
C GLY A 401 -4.12 15.00 5.48
N ILE A 402 -3.80 16.30 5.53
CA ILE A 402 -3.26 16.98 6.72
C ILE A 402 -4.34 17.33 7.76
N ASP A 403 -3.94 17.90 8.90
CA ASP A 403 -4.83 18.64 9.82
C ASP A 403 -4.60 20.16 9.66
N PRO A 404 -5.45 20.88 8.88
CA PRO A 404 -5.31 22.33 8.71
C PRO A 404 -5.58 23.14 9.99
N VAL A 405 -6.30 22.58 10.97
CA VAL A 405 -6.71 23.28 12.20
C VAL A 405 -5.56 23.27 13.21
N ALA A 406 -4.90 22.12 13.40
CA ALA A 406 -3.69 22.02 14.20
C ALA A 406 -2.54 22.81 13.58
N LEU A 407 -2.37 22.74 12.26
CA LEU A 407 -1.35 23.49 11.52
C LEU A 407 -1.59 25.02 11.62
N ALA A 408 -2.84 25.48 11.50
CA ALA A 408 -3.18 26.89 11.67
C ALA A 408 -2.97 27.41 13.10
N LYS A 409 -3.19 26.57 14.13
CA LYS A 409 -2.83 26.89 15.52
C LYS A 409 -1.32 27.01 15.69
N ALA A 410 -0.55 26.02 15.22
CA ALA A 410 0.90 26.03 15.33
C ALA A 410 1.54 27.23 14.60
N ARG A 411 1.01 27.62 13.42
CA ARG A 411 1.43 28.85 12.70
C ARG A 411 1.13 30.14 13.47
N ALA A 412 0.24 30.11 14.46
CA ALA A 412 -0.15 31.27 15.25
C ALA A 412 0.64 31.43 16.57
N GLU A 413 1.54 30.50 16.91
CA GLU A 413 2.40 30.61 18.10
C GLU A 413 3.40 31.78 17.97
N PRO A 414 3.89 32.38 19.08
CA PRO A 414 4.75 33.57 19.04
C PRO A 414 6.05 33.37 18.26
N ASP A 415 6.77 32.28 18.54
CA ASP A 415 8.06 31.91 17.95
C ASP A 415 7.98 31.84 16.42
N VAL A 416 6.85 31.33 15.89
CA VAL A 416 6.64 31.22 14.44
C VAL A 416 6.47 32.59 13.80
N LYS A 417 5.78 33.52 14.49
CA LYS A 417 5.61 34.90 14.02
C LYS A 417 6.94 35.67 14.02
N GLU A 418 7.78 35.45 15.03
CA GLU A 418 9.12 36.04 15.09
C GLU A 418 10.02 35.53 13.96
N TRP A 419 10.02 34.21 13.70
CA TRP A 419 10.74 33.64 12.55
C TRP A 419 10.18 34.14 11.21
N ILE A 420 8.85 34.30 11.06
CA ILE A 420 8.24 34.89 9.87
C ILE A 420 8.74 36.31 9.63
N GLN A 421 8.74 37.18 10.65
CA GLN A 421 9.22 38.56 10.54
C GLN A 421 10.73 38.61 10.22
N THR A 422 11.51 37.75 10.87
CA THR A 422 12.96 37.66 10.68
C THR A 422 13.31 37.21 9.25
N MET A 423 12.62 36.20 8.72
CA MET A 423 12.82 35.74 7.34
C MET A 423 12.28 36.73 6.31
N GLN A 424 11.14 37.40 6.57
CA GLN A 424 10.64 38.50 5.71
C GLN A 424 11.68 39.61 5.56
N LYS A 425 12.34 40.00 6.66
CA LYS A 425 13.40 41.01 6.66
C LYS A 425 14.69 40.53 5.98
N ARG A 426 15.12 39.28 6.19
CA ARG A 426 16.34 38.71 5.54
C ARG A 426 16.18 38.58 4.02
N TYR A 427 14.96 38.34 3.53
CA TYR A 427 14.66 38.14 2.11
C TYR A 427 13.79 39.26 1.51
N GLU A 428 13.88 40.48 2.06
CA GLU A 428 13.18 41.65 1.52
C GLU A 428 13.62 41.96 0.08
N GLY A 429 12.67 42.29 -0.80
CA GLY A 429 12.91 42.50 -2.23
C GLY A 429 13.29 41.25 -3.04
N LYS A 430 13.42 40.07 -2.41
CA LYS A 430 13.75 38.79 -3.07
C LYS A 430 12.52 37.87 -3.20
N ARG A 431 12.49 37.10 -4.29
CA ARG A 431 11.57 35.97 -4.46
C ARG A 431 12.18 34.71 -3.86
N VAL A 432 11.46 34.05 -2.97
CA VAL A 432 11.94 32.86 -2.24
C VAL A 432 11.21 31.62 -2.76
N ILE A 433 11.97 30.67 -3.29
CA ILE A 433 11.49 29.33 -3.63
C ILE A 433 11.93 28.41 -2.48
N VAL A 434 11.00 27.64 -1.93
CA VAL A 434 11.31 26.67 -0.86
C VAL A 434 11.19 25.24 -1.37
N ALA A 435 12.15 24.41 -0.97
CA ALA A 435 12.12 22.96 -1.10
C ALA A 435 12.58 22.34 0.24
N ARG A 436 11.89 21.28 0.69
CA ARG A 436 12.32 20.46 1.83
C ARG A 436 12.14 19.00 1.47
N ASP A 437 13.25 18.28 1.43
CA ASP A 437 13.35 16.93 0.92
C ASP A 437 14.33 16.12 1.78
N LYS A 438 14.13 14.80 1.87
CA LYS A 438 15.16 13.88 2.36
C LYS A 438 16.27 13.76 1.31
N LEU A 439 17.54 13.71 1.72
CA LEU A 439 18.66 13.56 0.79
C LEU A 439 18.80 12.08 0.36
N ASP A 440 17.88 11.62 -0.48
CA ASP A 440 17.89 10.27 -1.06
C ASP A 440 17.69 10.27 -2.59
N ASN A 441 17.93 9.10 -3.21
CA ASN A 441 17.83 8.92 -4.65
C ASN A 441 16.39 8.99 -5.22
N ILE A 442 15.37 9.13 -4.37
CA ILE A 442 13.94 9.16 -4.75
C ILE A 442 13.41 10.60 -4.70
N ARG A 443 13.90 11.46 -3.79
CA ARG A 443 13.42 12.85 -3.67
C ARG A 443 13.88 13.80 -4.78
N GLY A 444 14.83 13.40 -5.61
CA GLY A 444 15.22 14.17 -6.80
C GLY A 444 15.86 15.52 -6.49
N VAL A 445 16.57 15.63 -5.36
CA VAL A 445 17.29 16.86 -4.95
C VAL A 445 18.33 17.26 -6.00
N ARG A 446 19.14 16.30 -6.47
CA ARG A 446 20.10 16.47 -7.58
C ARG A 446 19.43 17.07 -8.82
N GLN A 447 18.30 16.51 -9.24
CA GLN A 447 17.52 16.98 -10.40
C GLN A 447 17.00 18.41 -10.20
N LYS A 448 16.56 18.78 -8.97
CA LYS A 448 16.15 20.14 -8.63
C LYS A 448 17.30 21.15 -8.78
N LEU A 449 18.48 20.79 -8.26
CA LEU A 449 19.67 21.65 -8.31
C LEU A 449 20.15 21.89 -9.75
N LEU A 450 20.23 20.84 -10.57
CA LEU A 450 20.59 20.95 -12.00
C LEU A 450 19.58 21.80 -12.79
N ALA A 451 18.29 21.69 -12.49
CA ALA A 451 17.27 22.54 -13.10
C ALA A 451 17.36 24.00 -12.65
N PHE A 452 17.76 24.26 -11.40
CA PHE A 452 17.96 25.61 -10.89
C PHE A 452 19.21 26.28 -11.49
N GLU A 453 20.30 25.53 -11.65
CA GLU A 453 21.48 25.93 -12.42
C GLU A 453 21.11 26.29 -13.87
N LEU A 454 20.32 25.44 -14.54
CA LEU A 454 19.83 25.71 -15.89
C LEU A 454 18.92 26.96 -15.95
N PHE A 455 18.06 27.16 -14.96
CA PHE A 455 17.20 28.34 -14.83
C PHE A 455 18.01 29.64 -14.69
N LEU A 456 18.98 29.69 -13.77
CA LEU A 456 19.86 30.85 -13.58
C LEU A 456 20.68 31.17 -14.83
N ASN A 457 21.12 30.13 -15.56
CA ASN A 457 21.82 30.31 -16.82
C ASN A 457 20.90 30.82 -17.95
N LYS A 458 19.72 30.22 -18.14
CA LYS A 458 18.74 30.57 -19.18
C LYS A 458 18.07 31.93 -18.96
N TYR A 459 17.92 32.38 -17.71
CA TYR A 459 17.21 33.61 -17.35
C TYR A 459 18.03 34.56 -16.47
N PRO A 460 18.98 35.31 -17.05
CA PRO A 460 19.83 36.25 -16.32
C PRO A 460 19.06 37.28 -15.48
N GLN A 461 17.85 37.67 -15.89
CA GLN A 461 17.04 38.68 -15.20
C GLN A 461 16.59 38.29 -13.78
N TRP A 462 16.72 37.02 -13.42
CA TRP A 462 16.37 36.46 -12.11
C TRP A 462 17.56 36.26 -11.16
N ARG A 463 18.81 36.26 -11.67
CA ARG A 463 20.02 35.94 -10.89
C ARG A 463 20.16 36.73 -9.60
N ASP A 464 19.85 38.03 -9.64
CA ASP A 464 19.96 38.93 -8.48
C ASP A 464 18.66 39.08 -7.66
N LYS A 465 17.63 38.27 -7.93
CA LYS A 465 16.26 38.46 -7.42
C LYS A 465 15.64 37.21 -6.78
N VAL A 466 16.23 36.04 -7.00
CA VAL A 466 15.67 34.75 -6.56
C VAL A 466 16.54 34.12 -5.48
N VAL A 467 15.94 33.42 -4.53
CA VAL A 467 16.66 32.53 -3.60
C VAL A 467 15.92 31.19 -3.57
N LEU A 468 16.60 30.10 -3.94
CA LEU A 468 16.16 28.74 -3.63
C LEU A 468 16.69 28.35 -2.26
N ILE A 469 15.80 28.11 -1.31
CA ILE A 469 16.12 27.52 0.00
C ILE A 469 15.79 26.02 -0.09
N GLN A 470 16.82 25.19 -0.20
CA GLN A 470 16.70 23.72 -0.19
C GLN A 470 17.14 23.21 1.18
N VAL A 471 16.18 22.77 1.98
CA VAL A 471 16.43 21.96 3.17
C VAL A 471 16.61 20.51 2.71
N ALA A 472 17.75 19.91 3.02
CA ALA A 472 18.09 18.53 2.71
C ALA A 472 18.29 17.77 4.02
N THR A 473 17.25 17.08 4.49
CA THR A 473 17.28 16.39 5.80
C THR A 473 18.23 15.20 5.75
N SER A 474 18.96 14.99 6.84
CA SER A 474 20.04 14.00 6.88
C SER A 474 19.52 12.55 6.91
N THR A 475 20.42 11.61 6.67
CA THR A 475 20.15 10.16 6.58
C THR A 475 21.40 9.42 7.03
N ALA A 476 21.33 8.41 7.91
CA ALA A 476 22.55 7.69 8.32
C ALA A 476 23.05 6.72 7.22
N GLU A 477 22.14 6.21 6.37
CA GLU A 477 22.44 5.21 5.33
C GLU A 477 22.50 5.76 3.90
N GLY A 478 22.20 7.04 3.68
CA GLY A 478 22.06 7.63 2.34
C GLY A 478 23.38 7.97 1.67
N ASP A 479 23.86 7.02 0.88
CA ASP A 479 24.58 7.22 -0.38
C ASP A 479 25.52 8.46 -0.43
N ASN A 480 26.76 8.26 0.04
CA ASN A 480 27.82 9.27 -0.02
C ASN A 480 28.07 9.81 -1.45
N GLU A 481 27.77 9.04 -2.51
CA GLU A 481 27.95 9.48 -3.89
C GLU A 481 26.90 10.52 -4.28
N LEU A 482 25.63 10.31 -3.90
CA LEU A 482 24.58 11.33 -4.07
C LEU A 482 24.91 12.60 -3.28
N ALA A 483 25.35 12.45 -2.02
CA ALA A 483 25.69 13.59 -1.17
C ALA A 483 26.87 14.40 -1.74
N ALA A 484 27.92 13.73 -2.24
CA ALA A 484 29.05 14.37 -2.91
C ALA A 484 28.62 15.05 -4.23
N THR A 485 27.80 14.37 -5.04
CA THR A 485 27.25 14.92 -6.30
C THR A 485 26.45 16.19 -6.06
N CYS A 486 25.58 16.21 -5.04
CA CYS A 486 24.82 17.40 -4.68
C CYS A 486 25.72 18.53 -4.20
N ALA A 487 26.74 18.24 -3.38
CA ALA A 487 27.70 19.23 -2.91
C ALA A 487 28.54 19.85 -4.06
N GLU A 488 28.89 19.06 -5.09
CA GLU A 488 29.55 19.57 -6.30
C GLU A 488 28.66 20.55 -7.05
N ILE A 489 27.38 20.20 -7.27
CA ILE A 489 26.41 21.06 -7.97
C ILE A 489 26.17 22.36 -7.18
N VAL A 490 26.01 22.29 -5.85
CA VAL A 490 25.90 23.47 -4.98
C VAL A 490 27.13 24.37 -5.14
N THR A 491 28.34 23.81 -5.01
CA THR A 491 29.61 24.54 -5.14
C THR A 491 29.75 25.20 -6.52
N ARG A 492 29.26 24.54 -7.58
CA ARG A 492 29.29 25.07 -8.95
C ARG A 492 28.29 26.21 -9.17
N ILE A 493 27.08 26.10 -8.63
CA ILE A 493 26.07 27.17 -8.64
C ILE A 493 26.62 28.39 -7.88
N ASP A 494 27.16 28.19 -6.68
CA ASP A 494 27.75 29.26 -5.87
C ASP A 494 28.91 29.95 -6.60
N ALA A 495 29.86 29.19 -7.16
CA ALA A 495 31.04 29.74 -7.83
C ALA A 495 30.72 30.55 -9.11
N VAL A 496 29.55 30.36 -9.72
CA VAL A 496 29.13 31.00 -10.98
C VAL A 496 28.07 32.09 -10.77
N HIS A 497 27.27 32.01 -9.70
CA HIS A 497 26.10 32.88 -9.50
C HIS A 497 26.05 33.60 -8.14
N SER A 498 26.81 33.19 -7.12
CA SER A 498 26.84 33.90 -5.83
C SER A 498 27.74 35.13 -5.87
N THR A 499 27.28 36.20 -5.24
CA THR A 499 27.98 37.51 -5.13
C THR A 499 28.05 37.95 -3.68
N LEU A 500 28.90 38.93 -3.38
CA LEU A 500 29.07 39.47 -2.02
C LEU A 500 27.77 40.00 -1.38
N THR A 501 26.78 40.39 -2.19
CA THR A 501 25.48 40.92 -1.74
C THR A 501 24.31 39.97 -1.94
N HIS A 502 24.53 38.80 -2.58
CA HIS A 502 23.45 37.87 -2.89
C HIS A 502 23.95 36.45 -3.19
N ASN A 503 23.47 35.49 -2.40
CA ASN A 503 23.49 34.07 -2.74
C ASN A 503 22.09 33.65 -3.26
N PRO A 504 21.97 33.08 -4.49
CA PRO A 504 20.72 32.55 -5.02
C PRO A 504 20.37 31.12 -4.53
N LEU A 505 21.28 30.39 -3.87
CA LEU A 505 21.08 29.02 -3.38
C LEU A 505 21.49 28.86 -1.90
N VAL A 506 20.50 28.67 -1.03
CA VAL A 506 20.70 28.32 0.38
C VAL A 506 20.45 26.82 0.54
N PHE A 507 21.52 26.02 0.47
CA PHE A 507 21.46 24.56 0.64
C PHE A 507 21.80 24.19 2.10
N LEU A 508 20.81 23.69 2.84
CA LEU A 508 20.94 23.36 4.26
C LEU A 508 20.92 21.84 4.45
N ARG A 509 22.07 21.22 4.71
CA ARG A 509 22.19 19.79 4.99
C ARG A 509 22.01 19.48 6.49
N GLN A 510 20.96 20.05 7.08
CA GLN A 510 20.59 19.89 8.48
C GLN A 510 19.07 19.99 8.67
N ASP A 511 18.56 19.44 9.77
CA ASP A 511 17.16 19.60 10.15
C ASP A 511 16.90 20.94 10.85
N ILE A 512 15.98 21.70 10.28
CA ILE A 512 15.52 22.99 10.81
C ILE A 512 14.49 22.82 11.93
N ALA A 513 14.30 23.85 12.76
CA ALA A 513 13.27 23.89 13.78
C ALA A 513 11.84 23.95 13.19
N PHE A 514 10.83 23.52 13.96
CA PHE A 514 9.43 23.51 13.49
C PHE A 514 8.93 24.93 13.18
N SER A 515 9.31 25.90 14.02
CA SER A 515 8.98 27.31 13.82
C SER A 515 9.61 27.90 12.56
N GLN A 516 10.88 27.57 12.28
CA GLN A 516 11.56 27.91 11.03
C GLN A 516 10.86 27.27 9.81
N TYR A 517 10.44 26.01 9.91
CA TYR A 517 9.72 25.32 8.83
C TYR A 517 8.40 26.00 8.49
N MET A 518 7.57 26.28 9.50
CA MET A 518 6.30 27.01 9.33
C MET A 518 6.49 28.43 8.81
N ALA A 519 7.59 29.10 9.18
CA ALA A 519 7.96 30.39 8.66
C ALA A 519 8.34 30.32 7.17
N LEU A 520 9.19 29.37 6.76
CA LEU A 520 9.57 29.15 5.36
C LEU A 520 8.35 28.94 4.46
N LEU A 521 7.41 28.06 4.85
CA LEU A 521 6.17 27.84 4.07
C LEU A 521 5.29 29.09 3.96
N SER A 522 5.36 29.98 4.94
CA SER A 522 4.57 31.23 5.01
C SER A 522 5.24 32.42 4.28
N ILE A 523 6.55 32.37 4.02
CA ILE A 523 7.31 33.48 3.39
C ILE A 523 7.85 33.14 1.98
N ALA A 524 7.66 31.90 1.53
CA ALA A 524 7.92 31.47 0.16
C ALA A 524 6.95 32.13 -0.84
N ASP A 525 7.47 32.50 -2.01
CA ASP A 525 6.70 32.87 -3.20
C ASP A 525 6.27 31.64 -4.01
N ALA A 526 7.03 30.53 -3.93
CA ALA A 526 6.70 29.26 -4.57
C ALA A 526 7.29 28.07 -3.79
N LEU A 527 6.66 26.90 -3.93
CA LEU A 527 7.18 25.62 -3.43
C LEU A 527 7.65 24.77 -4.61
N ALA A 528 8.75 24.02 -4.46
CA ALA A 528 9.27 23.14 -5.50
C ALA A 528 9.52 21.72 -5.00
N ILE A 529 8.85 20.73 -5.61
CA ILE A 529 8.92 19.31 -5.25
C ILE A 529 9.15 18.48 -6.51
N THR A 530 10.33 17.86 -6.59
CA THR A 530 10.85 17.17 -7.79
C THR A 530 11.11 15.68 -7.52
N SER A 531 10.35 15.07 -6.61
CA SER A 531 10.50 13.65 -6.27
C SER A 531 10.22 12.75 -7.47
N LEU A 532 11.08 11.76 -7.68
CA LEU A 532 11.05 10.84 -8.83
C LEU A 532 9.87 9.87 -8.77
N ARG A 533 9.46 9.49 -7.55
CA ARG A 533 8.19 8.83 -7.26
C ARG A 533 7.84 8.97 -5.78
N GLU A 534 6.58 9.22 -5.43
CA GLU A 534 6.14 9.27 -4.01
C GLU A 534 4.65 8.94 -3.86
N GLY A 535 4.33 8.15 -2.83
CA GLY A 535 2.95 7.75 -2.49
C GLY A 535 1.99 8.93 -2.29
N MET A 536 2.34 9.89 -1.42
CA MET A 536 1.62 11.16 -1.21
C MET A 536 2.60 12.19 -0.65
N ASN A 537 2.55 13.44 -1.13
CA ASN A 537 3.42 14.50 -0.62
C ASN A 537 2.63 15.48 0.26
N LEU A 538 2.80 15.42 1.57
CA LEU A 538 2.06 16.30 2.49
C LEU A 538 2.68 17.70 2.64
N THR A 539 3.96 17.90 2.32
CA THR A 539 4.63 19.21 2.34
C THR A 539 3.90 20.25 1.47
N CYS A 540 3.42 19.85 0.29
CA CYS A 540 2.64 20.76 -0.55
C CYS A 540 1.25 21.10 0.02
N HIS A 541 0.60 20.17 0.72
CA HIS A 541 -0.67 20.43 1.42
C HIS A 541 -0.47 21.43 2.58
N GLU A 542 0.59 21.25 3.37
CA GLU A 542 0.96 22.17 4.46
C GLU A 542 1.27 23.58 3.93
N PHE A 543 1.97 23.68 2.79
CA PHE A 543 2.21 24.94 2.09
C PHE A 543 0.91 25.61 1.61
N ILE A 544 0.01 24.87 0.94
CA ILE A 544 -1.29 25.37 0.48
C ILE A 544 -2.14 25.86 1.66
N ALA A 545 -2.05 25.21 2.82
CA ALA A 545 -2.70 25.68 4.05
C ALA A 545 -2.10 27.01 4.55
N CYS A 546 -0.76 27.14 4.54
CA CYS A 546 -0.02 28.33 4.99
C CYS A 546 -0.13 29.55 4.07
N GLN A 547 -0.38 29.37 2.77
CA GLN A 547 -0.39 30.44 1.75
C GLN A 547 -1.67 31.30 1.71
N ASP A 548 -2.41 31.37 2.83
CA ASP A 548 -3.70 32.09 2.97
C ASP A 548 -3.58 33.61 3.20
N GLY A 549 -2.37 34.17 3.24
CA GLY A 549 -2.13 35.60 3.43
C GLY A 549 -2.45 36.16 4.83
N LYS A 550 -2.75 35.31 5.84
CA LYS A 550 -3.03 35.79 7.21
C LYS A 550 -1.78 36.01 8.06
N ALA A 551 -0.72 35.25 7.81
CA ALA A 551 0.53 35.30 8.57
C ALA A 551 1.62 36.12 7.87
N SER A 552 1.44 36.45 6.59
CA SER A 552 2.46 37.00 5.70
C SER A 552 1.77 37.78 4.56
N PRO A 553 2.37 38.86 4.03
CA PRO A 553 1.81 39.55 2.86
C PRO A 553 1.96 38.70 1.58
N LYS A 554 2.90 37.74 1.55
CA LYS A 554 2.99 36.72 0.51
C LYS A 554 1.88 35.68 0.70
N LYS A 555 1.23 35.32 -0.40
CA LYS A 555 0.04 34.47 -0.46
C LYS A 555 -0.11 33.87 -1.85
N HIS A 556 -0.90 32.80 -1.95
CA HIS A 556 -1.25 32.14 -3.22
C HIS A 556 -0.03 31.66 -4.04
N GLY A 557 1.12 31.42 -3.40
CA GLY A 557 2.33 30.97 -4.09
C GLY A 557 2.07 29.67 -4.87
N PRO A 558 2.49 29.56 -6.15
CA PRO A 558 2.30 28.34 -6.92
C PRO A 558 3.16 27.18 -6.38
N VAL A 559 2.67 25.96 -6.59
CA VAL A 559 3.38 24.71 -6.31
C VAL A 559 3.93 24.17 -7.63
N ILE A 560 5.25 23.98 -7.72
CA ILE A 560 5.90 23.17 -8.76
C ILE A 560 5.97 21.74 -8.22
N LEU A 561 5.36 20.80 -8.93
CA LEU A 561 5.13 19.44 -8.42
C LEU A 561 5.45 18.39 -9.48
N SER A 562 6.21 17.37 -9.09
CA SER A 562 6.47 16.21 -9.94
C SER A 562 5.20 15.41 -10.22
N GLU A 563 4.98 15.11 -11.49
CA GLU A 563 3.86 14.27 -11.98
C GLU A 563 3.84 12.86 -11.37
N PHE A 564 4.99 12.38 -10.83
CA PHE A 564 5.12 11.09 -10.17
C PHE A 564 4.83 11.10 -8.66
N THR A 565 4.16 12.14 -8.15
CA THR A 565 3.73 12.24 -6.74
C THR A 565 2.22 12.08 -6.64
N GLY A 566 1.73 11.33 -5.64
CA GLY A 566 0.28 11.13 -5.46
C GLY A 566 -0.52 12.42 -5.24
N SER A 567 0.12 13.51 -4.81
CA SER A 567 -0.51 14.84 -4.70
C SER A 567 -0.86 15.45 -6.07
N ALA A 568 -0.12 15.14 -7.14
CA ALA A 568 -0.42 15.65 -8.49
C ALA A 568 -1.76 15.08 -9.00
N ALA A 569 -2.01 13.79 -8.76
CA ALA A 569 -3.28 13.13 -9.08
C ALA A 569 -4.49 13.71 -8.31
N MET A 570 -4.27 14.42 -7.19
CA MET A 570 -5.33 15.14 -6.49
C MET A 570 -5.60 16.53 -7.09
N PHE A 571 -4.55 17.26 -7.50
CA PHE A 571 -4.64 18.69 -7.80
C PHE A 571 -5.14 19.03 -9.22
N ASP A 572 -5.13 18.06 -10.15
CA ASP A 572 -5.80 18.15 -11.45
C ASP A 572 -5.36 19.39 -12.27
N GLY A 573 -4.05 19.53 -12.49
CA GLY A 573 -3.45 20.60 -13.31
C GLY A 573 -3.48 22.00 -12.68
N ALA A 574 -3.83 22.12 -11.39
CA ALA A 574 -3.78 23.38 -10.64
C ALA A 574 -2.35 23.74 -10.22
N GLU A 575 -1.55 22.73 -9.95
CA GLU A 575 -0.09 22.76 -9.80
C GLU A 575 0.63 23.10 -11.12
N LEU A 576 1.91 23.46 -11.02
CA LEU A 576 2.84 23.48 -12.15
C LEU A 576 3.49 22.09 -12.24
N GLY A 577 2.80 21.18 -12.94
CA GLY A 577 3.27 19.82 -13.19
C GLY A 577 4.60 19.81 -13.93
N VAL A 578 5.56 19.01 -13.44
CA VAL A 578 6.88 18.82 -14.07
C VAL A 578 7.28 17.35 -14.12
N ASN A 579 7.99 16.99 -15.19
CA ASN A 579 8.74 15.73 -15.23
C ASN A 579 10.13 15.96 -14.62
N PRO A 580 10.52 15.25 -13.54
CA PRO A 580 11.77 15.50 -12.82
C PRO A 580 13.04 15.14 -13.62
N TRP A 581 12.92 14.44 -14.75
CA TRP A 581 14.03 14.15 -15.66
C TRP A 581 14.19 15.23 -16.74
N ASN A 582 13.18 16.07 -16.97
CA ASN A 582 13.23 17.16 -17.95
C ASN A 582 13.63 18.48 -17.26
N TYR A 583 14.93 18.68 -17.05
CA TYR A 583 15.47 19.86 -16.38
C TYR A 583 15.05 21.18 -17.06
N ALA A 584 14.83 21.18 -18.38
CA ALA A 584 14.35 22.35 -19.11
C ALA A 584 12.89 22.71 -18.78
N ASN A 585 12.02 21.72 -18.56
CA ASN A 585 10.65 21.90 -18.08
C ASN A 585 10.60 22.37 -16.62
N ILE A 586 11.46 21.84 -15.74
CA ILE A 586 11.58 22.33 -14.35
C ILE A 586 12.10 23.78 -14.33
N ALA A 587 13.10 24.11 -15.14
CA ALA A 587 13.61 25.47 -15.30
C ALA A 587 12.55 26.45 -15.85
N GLU A 588 11.70 25.98 -16.78
CA GLU A 588 10.55 26.75 -17.26
C GLU A 588 9.50 26.94 -16.16
N ALA A 589 9.23 25.92 -15.34
CA ALA A 589 8.30 26.00 -14.21
C ALA A 589 8.78 27.00 -13.14
N PHE A 590 10.10 27.10 -12.88
CA PHE A 590 10.66 28.16 -12.03
C PHE A 590 10.38 29.55 -12.59
N ARG A 591 10.59 29.79 -13.89
CA ARG A 591 10.22 31.08 -14.52
C ARG A 591 8.72 31.34 -14.39
N CYS A 592 7.90 30.39 -14.79
CA CYS A 592 6.44 30.51 -14.75
C CYS A 592 5.93 30.80 -13.33
N ALA A 593 6.46 30.15 -12.29
CA ALA A 593 6.08 30.41 -10.90
C ALA A 593 6.38 31.86 -10.45
N LEU A 594 7.53 32.40 -10.85
CA LEU A 594 7.99 33.75 -10.48
C LEU A 594 7.28 34.86 -11.28
N GLU A 595 6.95 34.59 -12.55
CA GLU A 595 6.32 35.55 -13.48
C GLU A 595 4.78 35.45 -13.54
N MET A 596 4.17 34.47 -12.85
CA MET A 596 2.71 34.28 -12.79
C MET A 596 1.98 35.51 -12.23
N THR A 597 0.88 35.92 -12.88
CA THR A 597 0.02 37.01 -12.39
C THR A 597 -0.72 36.61 -11.11
N ASP A 598 -1.07 37.58 -10.26
CA ASP A 598 -1.72 37.28 -8.97
C ASP A 598 -3.16 36.74 -9.14
N GLU A 599 -3.79 36.97 -10.31
CA GLU A 599 -5.06 36.36 -10.72
C GLU A 599 -4.92 34.86 -11.00
N GLU A 600 -3.91 34.45 -11.79
CA GLU A 600 -3.64 33.03 -12.08
C GLU A 600 -3.14 32.29 -10.83
N LYS A 601 -2.32 32.95 -9.99
CA LYS A 601 -1.95 32.46 -8.66
C LYS A 601 -3.19 32.19 -7.82
N LEU A 602 -4.11 33.17 -7.69
CA LEU A 602 -5.36 33.00 -6.95
C LEU A 602 -6.21 31.86 -7.52
N ARG A 603 -6.39 31.78 -8.85
CA ARG A 603 -7.18 30.73 -9.50
C ARG A 603 -6.65 29.33 -9.18
N ARG A 604 -5.33 29.12 -9.29
CA ARG A 604 -4.66 27.85 -8.97
C ARG A 604 -4.73 27.53 -7.48
N PHE A 605 -4.39 28.51 -6.64
CA PHE A 605 -4.45 28.39 -5.18
C PHE A 605 -5.84 28.04 -4.68
N SER A 606 -6.90 28.68 -5.17
CA SER A 606 -8.27 28.39 -4.77
C SER A 606 -8.70 26.97 -5.13
N LYS A 607 -8.33 26.44 -6.31
CA LYS A 607 -8.60 25.04 -6.67
C LYS A 607 -7.87 24.07 -5.73
N MET A 608 -6.55 24.22 -5.57
CA MET A 608 -5.75 23.37 -4.68
C MET A 608 -6.23 23.45 -3.22
N ARG A 609 -6.49 24.66 -2.71
CA ARG A 609 -6.95 24.86 -1.33
C ARG A 609 -8.32 24.26 -1.08
N ASN A 610 -9.26 24.36 -2.02
CA ASN A 610 -10.56 23.73 -1.87
C ASN A 610 -10.40 22.21 -1.74
N LEU A 611 -9.51 21.58 -2.52
CA LEU A 611 -9.24 20.14 -2.44
C LEU A 611 -8.61 19.75 -1.09
N VAL A 612 -7.54 20.42 -0.65
CA VAL A 612 -6.84 20.16 0.63
C VAL A 612 -7.74 20.41 1.84
N MET A 613 -8.64 21.39 1.78
CA MET A 613 -9.57 21.70 2.89
C MET A 613 -10.79 20.78 2.94
N HIS A 614 -11.07 19.97 1.91
CA HIS A 614 -12.08 18.90 1.95
C HIS A 614 -11.46 17.54 2.28
N HIS A 615 -10.27 17.23 1.72
CA HIS A 615 -9.56 15.98 1.94
C HIS A 615 -8.61 16.09 3.13
N THR A 616 -9.18 16.27 4.32
CA THR A 616 -8.45 16.35 5.60
C THR A 616 -8.17 14.96 6.19
N GLY A 617 -7.22 14.87 7.13
CA GLY A 617 -6.87 13.62 7.80
C GLY A 617 -8.05 12.97 8.57
N ASP A 618 -8.95 13.77 9.14
CA ASP A 618 -10.17 13.26 9.81
C ASP A 618 -11.21 12.72 8.81
N PHE A 619 -11.30 13.31 7.62
CA PHE A 619 -12.16 12.85 6.53
C PHE A 619 -11.63 11.53 5.95
N TRP A 620 -10.32 11.46 5.70
CA TRP A 620 -9.62 10.26 5.25
C TRP A 620 -9.90 9.05 6.17
N ILE A 621 -9.65 9.15 7.48
CA ILE A 621 -9.93 8.03 8.41
C ILE A 621 -11.44 7.75 8.52
N SER A 622 -12.28 8.79 8.58
CA SER A 622 -13.74 8.58 8.66
C SER A 622 -14.26 7.82 7.44
N ASN A 623 -13.69 8.05 6.25
CA ASN A 623 -14.04 7.33 5.03
C ASN A 623 -13.48 5.90 5.01
N LEU A 624 -12.21 5.71 5.37
CA LEU A 624 -11.59 4.39 5.48
C LEU A 624 -12.37 3.49 6.45
N SER A 625 -12.67 3.95 7.66
CA SER A 625 -13.41 3.16 8.65
C SER A 625 -14.86 2.89 8.23
N LYS A 626 -15.55 3.83 7.56
CA LYS A 626 -16.89 3.57 6.98
C LYS A 626 -16.85 2.53 5.88
N HIS A 627 -15.87 2.60 4.98
CA HIS A 627 -15.73 1.64 3.88
C HIS A 627 -15.36 0.26 4.40
N LEU A 628 -14.42 0.17 5.37
CA LEU A 628 -14.08 -1.10 6.05
C LEU A 628 -15.28 -1.67 6.84
N ALA A 629 -16.14 -0.84 7.43
CA ALA A 629 -17.38 -1.29 8.07
C ALA A 629 -18.37 -1.86 7.06
N LYS A 630 -18.67 -1.13 5.98
CA LYS A 630 -19.51 -1.62 4.88
C LYS A 630 -18.99 -2.95 4.31
N VAL A 631 -17.70 -3.01 4.00
CA VAL A 631 -17.06 -4.20 3.42
C VAL A 631 -17.06 -5.38 4.39
N HIS A 632 -16.80 -5.15 5.67
CA HIS A 632 -16.90 -6.20 6.69
C HIS A 632 -18.34 -6.69 6.88
N GLU A 633 -19.33 -5.79 6.89
CA GLU A 633 -20.75 -6.17 6.94
C GLU A 633 -21.19 -6.95 5.70
N GLU A 634 -20.78 -6.54 4.50
CA GLU A 634 -21.06 -7.26 3.25
C GLU A 634 -20.40 -8.64 3.18
N GLN A 635 -19.26 -8.85 3.83
CA GLN A 635 -18.60 -10.16 3.94
C GLN A 635 -19.22 -11.00 5.08
N PHE A 636 -19.41 -10.41 6.26
CA PHE A 636 -20.03 -11.04 7.42
C PHE A 636 -21.47 -11.51 7.12
N ASN A 637 -22.23 -10.79 6.31
CA ASN A 637 -23.56 -11.23 5.87
C ASN A 637 -23.51 -12.39 4.86
N ARG A 638 -22.41 -12.57 4.10
CA ARG A 638 -22.20 -13.77 3.26
C ARG A 638 -21.78 -14.98 4.09
N ASP A 639 -20.94 -14.77 5.10
CA ASP A 639 -20.34 -15.85 5.90
C ASP A 639 -21.24 -16.29 7.08
N THR A 640 -21.98 -15.35 7.69
CA THR A 640 -22.87 -15.59 8.85
C THR A 640 -24.30 -15.96 8.44
N MET A 641 -24.68 -15.76 7.17
CA MET A 641 -25.74 -16.56 6.57
C MET A 641 -25.22 -17.99 6.38
N SER A 642 -25.05 -18.72 7.50
CA SER A 642 -24.72 -20.14 7.51
C SER A 642 -25.85 -20.86 6.77
N ILE A 643 -25.61 -21.15 5.50
CA ILE A 643 -26.66 -21.49 4.55
C ILE A 643 -27.45 -22.68 5.10
N PRO A 644 -28.76 -22.55 5.37
CA PRO A 644 -29.49 -23.57 6.11
C PRO A 644 -29.57 -24.86 5.29
N ARG A 645 -29.43 -26.02 5.96
CA ARG A 645 -29.59 -27.31 5.28
C ARG A 645 -30.98 -27.41 4.67
N LEU A 646 -31.05 -27.82 3.40
CA LEU A 646 -32.30 -27.91 2.65
C LEU A 646 -33.34 -28.76 3.39
N SER A 647 -34.41 -28.11 3.87
CA SER A 647 -35.52 -28.77 4.55
C SER A 647 -36.38 -29.50 3.53
N VAL A 648 -36.10 -30.79 3.32
CA VAL A 648 -36.80 -31.62 2.33
C VAL A 648 -38.30 -31.67 2.59
N SER A 649 -38.76 -31.62 3.85
CA SER A 649 -40.19 -31.56 4.19
C SER A 649 -40.85 -30.25 3.79
N ASN A 650 -40.16 -29.10 3.95
CA ASN A 650 -40.69 -27.82 3.51
C ASN A 650 -40.72 -27.73 1.99
N LEU A 651 -39.63 -28.16 1.34
CA LEU A 651 -39.52 -28.25 -0.11
C LEU A 651 -40.62 -29.14 -0.71
N SER A 652 -40.91 -30.30 -0.11
CA SER A 652 -42.00 -31.19 -0.55
C SER A 652 -43.37 -30.51 -0.44
N ARG A 653 -43.65 -29.80 0.66
CA ARG A 653 -44.92 -29.06 0.80
C ARG A 653 -45.03 -27.91 -0.21
N GLU A 654 -44.00 -27.09 -0.33
CA GLU A 654 -43.98 -25.95 -1.26
C GLU A 654 -44.04 -26.43 -2.73
N TYR A 655 -43.46 -27.59 -3.03
CA TYR A 655 -43.63 -28.27 -4.31
C TYR A 655 -45.08 -28.72 -4.49
N GLU A 656 -45.69 -29.43 -3.54
CA GLU A 656 -47.10 -29.85 -3.57
C GLU A 656 -48.06 -28.69 -3.84
N GLU A 657 -47.89 -27.58 -3.12
CA GLU A 657 -48.71 -26.35 -3.21
C GLU A 657 -48.57 -25.62 -4.56
N GLY A 658 -47.38 -25.65 -5.18
CA GLY A 658 -47.11 -24.97 -6.46
C GLY A 658 -47.85 -25.60 -7.65
N ARG A 659 -48.51 -24.76 -8.45
CA ARG A 659 -49.30 -25.13 -9.63
C ARG A 659 -48.49 -25.19 -10.92
N LYS A 660 -47.41 -24.41 -11.03
CA LYS A 660 -46.52 -24.35 -12.20
C LYS A 660 -45.09 -24.07 -11.73
N ARG A 661 -44.20 -25.04 -11.92
CA ARG A 661 -42.91 -25.12 -11.20
C ARG A 661 -41.76 -25.01 -12.17
N LEU A 662 -40.86 -24.05 -11.97
CA LEU A 662 -39.64 -23.90 -12.76
C LEU A 662 -38.45 -24.50 -12.02
N PHE A 663 -37.74 -25.42 -12.67
CA PHE A 663 -36.49 -26.02 -12.19
C PHE A 663 -35.33 -25.57 -13.09
N LEU A 664 -34.29 -24.99 -12.48
CA LEU A 664 -33.03 -24.65 -13.13
C LEU A 664 -31.90 -25.42 -12.44
N LEU A 665 -31.40 -26.47 -13.08
CA LEU A 665 -30.48 -27.43 -12.46
C LEU A 665 -29.13 -27.41 -13.19
N ASP A 666 -28.07 -26.96 -12.53
CA ASP A 666 -26.71 -27.16 -13.07
C ASP A 666 -26.35 -28.65 -13.16
N TYR A 667 -25.52 -29.00 -14.15
CA TYR A 667 -25.06 -30.36 -14.39
C TYR A 667 -23.67 -30.68 -13.81
N GLU A 668 -22.71 -29.75 -13.97
CA GLU A 668 -21.27 -29.95 -13.82
C GLU A 668 -20.79 -30.00 -12.35
N GLY A 669 -20.96 -31.15 -11.69
CA GLY A 669 -20.66 -31.34 -10.27
C GLY A 669 -21.89 -31.16 -9.36
N THR A 670 -22.97 -30.56 -9.87
CA THR A 670 -24.25 -30.39 -9.18
C THR A 670 -25.13 -31.64 -9.33
N LEU A 671 -25.51 -32.02 -10.55
CA LEU A 671 -26.28 -33.26 -10.80
C LEU A 671 -25.39 -34.49 -10.99
N ALA A 672 -24.25 -34.36 -11.66
CA ALA A 672 -23.29 -35.44 -11.88
C ALA A 672 -21.96 -35.11 -11.20
N SER A 673 -21.35 -36.04 -10.45
CA SER A 673 -20.01 -35.79 -9.86
C SER A 673 -18.90 -36.07 -10.87
N TYR A 674 -17.88 -35.23 -10.91
CA TYR A 674 -16.57 -35.63 -11.43
C TYR A 674 -16.06 -36.85 -10.66
N GLY A 675 -15.45 -37.82 -11.35
CA GLY A 675 -14.99 -39.07 -10.72
C GLY A 675 -13.72 -38.92 -9.88
N SER A 676 -12.86 -37.98 -10.25
CA SER A 676 -11.60 -37.62 -9.59
C SER A 676 -11.29 -36.15 -9.86
N VAL A 677 -10.45 -35.54 -9.01
CA VAL A 677 -10.04 -34.11 -9.11
C VAL A 677 -9.39 -33.78 -10.46
N ASN A 678 -8.81 -34.78 -11.14
CA ASN A 678 -8.15 -34.63 -12.44
C ASN A 678 -8.93 -35.30 -13.60
N SER A 679 -10.22 -35.60 -13.46
CA SER A 679 -11.00 -36.27 -14.53
C SER A 679 -12.18 -35.43 -15.02
N THR A 680 -12.18 -35.07 -16.30
CA THR A 680 -13.32 -34.46 -17.02
C THR A 680 -14.51 -35.41 -17.22
N VAL A 681 -14.35 -36.70 -16.87
CA VAL A 681 -15.39 -37.72 -16.91
C VAL A 681 -16.34 -37.55 -15.72
N LEU A 682 -17.59 -37.16 -16.02
CA LEU A 682 -18.68 -37.15 -15.08
C LEU A 682 -19.21 -38.57 -14.82
N THR A 683 -19.70 -38.80 -13.60
CA THR A 683 -20.19 -40.09 -13.13
C THR A 683 -21.70 -40.06 -12.88
N SER A 684 -22.34 -41.23 -12.96
CA SER A 684 -23.79 -41.45 -12.70
C SER A 684 -24.75 -40.84 -13.74
N THR A 685 -24.31 -40.59 -14.98
CA THR A 685 -25.12 -39.96 -16.06
C THR A 685 -26.50 -40.58 -16.27
N GLU A 686 -26.60 -41.92 -16.39
CA GLU A 686 -27.91 -42.59 -16.58
C GLU A 686 -28.86 -42.34 -15.41
N ARG A 687 -28.35 -42.28 -14.16
CA ARG A 687 -29.16 -41.94 -12.97
C ARG A 687 -29.62 -40.47 -12.97
N VAL A 688 -28.87 -39.56 -13.61
CA VAL A 688 -29.32 -38.17 -13.82
C VAL A 688 -30.45 -38.16 -14.85
N ILE A 689 -30.29 -38.89 -15.96
CA ILE A 689 -31.30 -39.04 -17.01
C ILE A 689 -32.61 -39.61 -16.43
N ASP A 690 -32.53 -40.69 -15.64
CA ASP A 690 -33.69 -41.27 -14.93
C ASP A 690 -34.42 -40.22 -14.09
N VAL A 691 -33.70 -39.54 -13.19
CA VAL A 691 -34.29 -38.59 -12.22
C VAL A 691 -34.85 -37.33 -12.89
N VAL A 692 -34.24 -36.86 -13.98
CA VAL A 692 -34.75 -35.72 -14.74
C VAL A 692 -35.96 -36.12 -15.59
N SER A 693 -35.97 -37.33 -16.18
CA SER A 693 -37.13 -37.88 -16.89
C SER A 693 -38.33 -38.08 -15.95
N ASP A 694 -38.09 -38.60 -14.75
CA ASP A 694 -39.05 -38.71 -13.63
C ASP A 694 -39.68 -37.36 -13.27
N LEU A 695 -38.90 -36.26 -13.28
CA LEU A 695 -39.39 -34.91 -12.97
C LEU A 695 -40.19 -34.29 -14.12
N VAL A 696 -39.77 -34.48 -15.37
CA VAL A 696 -40.43 -33.95 -16.57
C VAL A 696 -41.76 -34.67 -16.87
N ALA A 697 -42.01 -35.84 -16.26
CA ALA A 697 -43.27 -36.57 -16.39
C ALA A 697 -44.49 -35.88 -15.72
N ASP A 698 -44.29 -34.93 -14.80
CA ASP A 698 -45.37 -34.07 -14.27
C ASP A 698 -45.49 -32.83 -15.17
N SER A 699 -46.62 -32.69 -15.85
CA SER A 699 -46.88 -31.61 -16.83
C SER A 699 -46.84 -30.19 -16.25
N ARG A 700 -46.80 -30.04 -14.93
CA ARG A 700 -46.65 -28.75 -14.24
C ARG A 700 -45.20 -28.41 -13.91
N ASN A 701 -44.27 -29.34 -14.09
CA ASN A 701 -42.84 -29.10 -13.97
C ASN A 701 -42.27 -28.63 -15.32
N ILE A 702 -41.58 -27.50 -15.30
CA ILE A 702 -40.80 -26.97 -16.41
C ILE A 702 -39.34 -27.07 -15.99
N VAL A 703 -38.60 -28.01 -16.58
CA VAL A 703 -37.21 -28.31 -16.19
C VAL A 703 -36.25 -27.82 -17.27
N TYR A 704 -35.24 -27.06 -16.84
CA TYR A 704 -34.04 -26.78 -17.63
C TYR A 704 -32.81 -27.34 -16.90
N VAL A 705 -31.94 -28.02 -17.65
CA VAL A 705 -30.58 -28.32 -17.19
C VAL A 705 -29.61 -27.29 -17.76
N MET A 706 -28.73 -26.76 -16.91
CA MET A 706 -27.69 -25.79 -17.25
C MET A 706 -26.34 -26.50 -17.34
N SER A 707 -25.53 -26.19 -18.34
CA SER A 707 -24.20 -26.78 -18.53
C SER A 707 -23.20 -25.80 -19.14
N GLY A 708 -21.92 -25.97 -18.77
CA GLY A 708 -20.80 -25.28 -19.41
C GLY A 708 -20.37 -25.91 -20.74
N ARG A 709 -20.96 -27.04 -21.13
CA ARG A 709 -20.64 -27.79 -22.35
C ARG A 709 -21.19 -27.16 -23.62
N THR A 710 -20.68 -27.62 -24.75
CA THR A 710 -21.21 -27.29 -26.08
C THR A 710 -22.63 -27.82 -26.28
N VAL A 711 -23.32 -27.29 -27.29
CA VAL A 711 -24.67 -27.72 -27.70
C VAL A 711 -24.70 -29.23 -28.00
N GLN A 712 -23.74 -29.72 -28.78
CA GLN A 712 -23.70 -31.10 -29.27
C GLN A 712 -23.43 -32.12 -28.16
N GLU A 713 -22.58 -31.78 -27.18
CA GLU A 713 -22.41 -32.58 -25.97
C GLU A 713 -23.69 -32.62 -25.12
N SER A 714 -24.35 -31.46 -24.96
CA SER A 714 -25.58 -31.33 -24.18
C SER A 714 -26.69 -32.20 -24.80
N GLU A 715 -26.80 -32.22 -26.12
CA GLU A 715 -27.72 -33.09 -26.86
C GLU A 715 -27.36 -34.58 -26.74
N LEU A 716 -26.07 -34.94 -26.88
CA LEU A 716 -25.60 -36.32 -26.77
C LEU A 716 -25.99 -36.96 -25.42
N ILE A 717 -26.00 -36.17 -24.36
CA ILE A 717 -26.39 -36.60 -23.01
C ILE A 717 -27.91 -36.56 -22.84
N PHE A 718 -28.56 -35.42 -23.15
CA PHE A 718 -29.92 -35.15 -22.68
C PHE A 718 -31.03 -35.34 -23.72
N ASN A 719 -30.73 -35.51 -25.01
CA ASN A 719 -31.78 -35.63 -26.04
C ASN A 719 -32.59 -36.94 -25.97
N ARG A 720 -32.24 -37.84 -25.04
CA ARG A 720 -33.07 -39.00 -24.63
C ARG A 720 -34.30 -38.58 -23.81
N VAL A 721 -34.23 -37.44 -23.09
CA VAL A 721 -35.32 -36.94 -22.23
C VAL A 721 -36.20 -35.96 -23.01
N LYS A 722 -37.39 -36.42 -23.40
CA LYS A 722 -38.41 -35.56 -24.04
C LYS A 722 -38.99 -34.58 -23.02
N GLY A 723 -39.32 -33.37 -23.47
CA GLY A 723 -39.83 -32.30 -22.60
C GLY A 723 -38.76 -31.55 -21.78
N LEU A 724 -37.47 -31.90 -21.90
CA LEU A 724 -36.40 -31.23 -21.18
C LEU A 724 -35.85 -30.01 -21.95
N GLY A 725 -35.92 -28.85 -21.29
CA GLY A 725 -35.21 -27.65 -21.72
C GLY A 725 -33.72 -27.73 -21.37
N LEU A 726 -32.87 -27.04 -22.14
CA LEU A 726 -31.42 -27.06 -21.97
C LEU A 726 -30.84 -25.65 -22.07
N ILE A 727 -29.81 -25.38 -21.28
CA ILE A 727 -28.97 -24.17 -21.38
C ILE A 727 -27.52 -24.63 -21.55
N ALA A 728 -26.90 -24.26 -22.67
CA ALA A 728 -25.54 -24.67 -23.03
C ALA A 728 -24.58 -23.46 -23.11
N GLU A 729 -23.28 -23.75 -23.05
CA GLU A 729 -22.18 -22.78 -22.99
C GLU A 729 -22.46 -21.64 -22.01
N ASN A 730 -22.71 -22.01 -20.74
CA ASN A 730 -22.88 -21.09 -19.60
C ASN A 730 -23.96 -20.00 -19.78
N GLY A 731 -24.95 -20.20 -20.66
CA GLY A 731 -26.05 -19.25 -20.89
C GLY A 731 -26.14 -18.72 -22.33
N CYS A 732 -25.14 -19.00 -23.17
CA CYS A 732 -25.11 -18.49 -24.54
C CYS A 732 -26.19 -19.09 -25.46
N PHE A 733 -26.67 -20.30 -25.15
CA PHE A 733 -27.69 -21.01 -25.93
C PHE A 733 -28.79 -21.58 -25.02
N ILE A 734 -30.05 -21.48 -25.42
CA ILE A 734 -31.20 -22.09 -24.75
C ILE A 734 -32.06 -22.87 -25.74
N ARG A 735 -32.41 -24.11 -25.40
CA ARG A 735 -33.46 -24.90 -26.06
C ARG A 735 -34.66 -25.01 -25.13
N ASP A 736 -35.83 -24.60 -25.58
CA ASP A 736 -37.06 -24.68 -24.79
C ASP A 736 -37.58 -26.14 -24.70
N PRO A 737 -38.32 -26.50 -23.63
CA PRO A 737 -39.05 -27.76 -23.52
C PRO A 737 -39.90 -28.08 -24.76
N ASN A 738 -39.69 -29.28 -25.32
CA ASN A 738 -40.32 -29.76 -26.56
C ASN A 738 -39.96 -29.00 -27.85
N SER A 739 -38.97 -28.10 -27.81
CA SER A 739 -38.35 -27.53 -29.02
C SER A 739 -37.15 -28.38 -29.46
N GLU A 740 -36.95 -28.48 -30.78
CA GLU A 740 -35.68 -28.94 -31.38
C GLU A 740 -34.79 -27.75 -31.78
N GLU A 741 -35.32 -26.51 -31.79
CA GLU A 741 -34.57 -25.29 -32.13
C GLU A 741 -33.88 -24.67 -30.91
N TRP A 742 -32.61 -24.29 -31.09
CA TRP A 742 -31.80 -23.56 -30.11
C TRP A 742 -31.83 -22.04 -30.37
N THR A 743 -32.15 -21.27 -29.34
CA THR A 743 -32.00 -19.81 -29.33
C THR A 743 -30.58 -19.44 -28.91
N GLN A 744 -29.82 -18.77 -29.78
CA GLN A 744 -28.51 -18.19 -29.50
C GLN A 744 -28.66 -16.72 -29.07
N PHE A 745 -28.05 -16.33 -27.94
CA PHE A 745 -28.07 -14.95 -27.45
C PHE A 745 -26.88 -14.09 -27.95
N PRO A 746 -25.62 -14.59 -27.94
CA PRO A 746 -24.50 -13.81 -28.45
C PRO A 746 -24.60 -13.59 -29.96
N ASN A 747 -24.61 -12.32 -30.37
CA ASN A 747 -24.66 -11.98 -31.80
C ASN A 747 -23.42 -12.52 -32.54
N GLU A 748 -23.64 -13.46 -33.45
CA GLU A 748 -22.59 -14.19 -34.20
C GLU A 748 -21.48 -13.28 -34.74
N ARG A 749 -21.82 -12.14 -35.34
CA ARG A 749 -20.82 -11.19 -35.88
C ARG A 749 -19.97 -10.51 -34.80
N LYS A 750 -20.54 -10.24 -33.62
CA LYS A 750 -19.75 -9.82 -32.44
C LYS A 750 -18.87 -10.96 -31.94
N THR A 751 -19.42 -12.17 -31.86
CA THR A 751 -18.72 -13.37 -31.36
C THR A 751 -17.49 -13.70 -32.21
N ILE A 752 -17.63 -13.72 -33.54
CA ILE A 752 -16.51 -13.89 -34.48
C ILE A 752 -15.47 -12.79 -34.27
N LYS A 753 -15.89 -11.51 -34.27
CA LYS A 753 -14.97 -10.36 -34.16
C LYS A 753 -14.14 -10.38 -32.86
N TRP A 754 -14.75 -10.68 -31.70
CA TRP A 754 -13.99 -10.72 -30.46
C TRP A 754 -13.06 -11.93 -30.41
N LYS A 755 -13.49 -13.08 -30.94
CA LYS A 755 -12.67 -14.28 -31.02
C LYS A 755 -11.46 -14.12 -31.94
N GLU A 756 -11.60 -13.44 -33.06
CA GLU A 756 -10.48 -13.10 -33.95
C GLU A 756 -9.44 -12.24 -33.22
N ALA A 757 -9.89 -11.25 -32.44
CA ALA A 757 -9.00 -10.45 -31.60
C ALA A 757 -8.32 -11.29 -30.50
N CYS A 758 -9.07 -12.13 -29.78
CA CYS A 758 -8.50 -13.00 -28.74
C CYS A 758 -7.54 -14.06 -29.33
N LYS A 759 -7.84 -14.62 -30.51
CA LYS A 759 -6.97 -15.59 -31.20
C LYS A 759 -5.61 -15.01 -31.58
N SER A 760 -5.55 -13.75 -32.01
CA SER A 760 -4.27 -13.10 -32.33
C SER A 760 -3.37 -12.95 -31.09
N ILE A 761 -3.98 -12.73 -29.92
CA ILE A 761 -3.30 -12.71 -28.62
C ILE A 761 -2.92 -14.14 -28.19
N LEU A 762 -3.85 -15.10 -28.27
CA LEU A 762 -3.64 -16.49 -27.87
C LEU A 762 -2.52 -17.19 -28.64
N GLN A 763 -2.37 -16.90 -29.94
CA GLN A 763 -1.29 -17.45 -30.78
C GLN A 763 0.09 -17.21 -30.16
N TYR A 764 0.34 -16.02 -29.62
CA TYR A 764 1.59 -15.65 -28.95
C TYR A 764 1.90 -16.53 -27.71
N TYR A 765 0.87 -17.00 -27.01
CA TYR A 765 1.01 -17.86 -25.82
C TYR A 765 1.04 -19.35 -26.16
N LEU A 766 0.28 -19.80 -27.16
CA LEU A 766 0.36 -21.17 -27.72
C LEU A 766 1.79 -21.51 -28.19
N GLU A 767 2.47 -20.55 -28.81
CA GLU A 767 3.87 -20.69 -29.25
C GLU A 767 4.90 -20.66 -28.10
N ARG A 768 4.49 -20.33 -26.86
CA ARG A 768 5.38 -20.20 -25.69
C ARG A 768 5.16 -21.25 -24.61
N VAL A 769 3.97 -21.82 -24.55
CA VAL A 769 3.59 -22.82 -23.55
C VAL A 769 3.55 -24.18 -24.24
N GLU A 770 4.70 -24.87 -24.29
CA GLU A 770 4.79 -26.21 -24.86
C GLU A 770 3.82 -27.17 -24.16
N GLY A 771 3.00 -27.86 -24.95
CA GLY A 771 1.92 -28.74 -24.45
C GLY A 771 0.58 -28.03 -24.22
N SER A 772 0.48 -26.71 -24.42
CA SER A 772 -0.82 -26.02 -24.44
C SER A 772 -1.60 -26.25 -25.73
N PHE A 773 -2.92 -26.08 -25.66
CA PHE A 773 -3.80 -26.08 -26.83
C PHE A 773 -5.00 -25.15 -26.62
N LEU A 774 -5.60 -24.72 -27.73
CA LEU A 774 -6.80 -23.89 -27.75
C LEU A 774 -8.02 -24.73 -28.10
N GLU A 775 -8.97 -24.78 -27.18
CA GLU A 775 -10.32 -25.27 -27.42
C GLU A 775 -11.22 -24.09 -27.86
N GLU A 776 -11.88 -24.22 -29.01
CA GLU A 776 -12.88 -23.26 -29.47
C GLU A 776 -14.28 -23.87 -29.37
N ARG A 777 -15.12 -23.27 -28.52
CA ARG A 777 -16.57 -23.56 -28.44
C ARG A 777 -17.34 -22.58 -29.34
N HIS A 778 -18.66 -22.51 -29.30
CA HIS A 778 -19.39 -21.58 -30.17
C HIS A 778 -19.24 -20.12 -29.69
N CYS A 779 -19.41 -19.89 -28.39
CA CYS A 779 -19.40 -18.58 -27.73
C CYS A 779 -18.33 -18.41 -26.64
N SER A 780 -17.38 -19.35 -26.49
CA SER A 780 -16.20 -19.18 -25.64
C SER A 780 -14.91 -19.69 -26.30
N LEU A 781 -13.76 -19.35 -25.71
CA LEU A 781 -12.43 -19.89 -26.03
C LEU A 781 -11.78 -20.37 -24.72
N ILE A 782 -11.10 -21.52 -24.72
CA ILE A 782 -10.39 -22.04 -23.55
C ILE A 782 -8.95 -22.39 -23.94
N PHE A 783 -7.99 -21.73 -23.30
CA PHE A 783 -6.56 -22.00 -23.44
C PHE A 783 -6.11 -22.96 -22.34
N HIS A 784 -5.93 -24.23 -22.69
CA HIS A 784 -5.52 -25.28 -21.76
C HIS A 784 -4.00 -25.35 -21.67
N TYR A 785 -3.46 -25.49 -20.46
CA TYR A 785 -2.03 -25.67 -20.19
C TYR A 785 -1.78 -26.75 -19.11
N ASP A 786 -2.77 -27.58 -18.82
CA ASP A 786 -2.73 -28.68 -17.85
C ASP A 786 -1.60 -29.69 -18.15
N MET A 787 -1.38 -29.96 -19.44
CA MET A 787 -0.37 -30.85 -20.00
C MET A 787 1.02 -30.22 -20.18
N ALA A 788 1.19 -28.93 -19.87
CA ALA A 788 2.44 -28.21 -20.12
C ALA A 788 3.57 -28.62 -19.15
N HIS A 789 4.79 -28.71 -19.68
CA HIS A 789 5.94 -29.29 -18.95
C HIS A 789 6.42 -28.46 -17.74
N ASP A 790 6.38 -27.13 -17.82
CA ASP A 790 6.72 -26.22 -16.73
C ASP A 790 5.45 -25.53 -16.22
N LYS A 791 4.89 -26.02 -15.10
CA LYS A 791 3.67 -25.47 -14.51
C LYS A 791 3.84 -24.06 -13.91
N ASP A 792 5.02 -23.71 -13.39
CA ASP A 792 5.29 -22.38 -12.82
C ASP A 792 5.45 -21.31 -13.91
N SER A 793 5.98 -21.68 -15.08
CA SER A 793 5.98 -20.82 -16.27
C SER A 793 4.61 -20.77 -16.94
N SER A 794 3.89 -21.89 -17.01
CA SER A 794 2.57 -21.95 -17.67
C SER A 794 1.51 -21.15 -16.92
N SER A 795 1.42 -21.26 -15.58
CA SER A 795 0.54 -20.42 -14.75
C SER A 795 0.85 -18.93 -14.89
N ARG A 796 2.12 -18.55 -15.05
CA ARG A 796 2.52 -17.16 -15.29
C ARG A 796 2.07 -16.67 -16.67
N HIS A 797 2.29 -17.46 -17.72
CA HIS A 797 1.80 -17.16 -19.06
C HIS A 797 0.27 -17.10 -19.12
N ALA A 798 -0.44 -17.91 -18.33
CA ALA A 798 -1.88 -17.87 -18.18
C ALA A 798 -2.37 -16.56 -17.53
N GLY A 799 -1.72 -16.13 -16.43
CA GLY A 799 -1.98 -14.83 -15.80
C GLY A 799 -1.70 -13.65 -16.73
N ASP A 800 -0.53 -13.63 -17.38
CA ASP A 800 -0.17 -12.59 -18.35
C ASP A 800 -1.12 -12.60 -19.58
N CYS A 801 -1.56 -13.77 -20.05
CA CYS A 801 -2.54 -13.93 -21.14
C CYS A 801 -3.92 -13.38 -20.77
N ALA A 802 -4.45 -13.75 -19.59
CA ALA A 802 -5.74 -13.27 -19.13
C ALA A 802 -5.76 -11.74 -18.99
N ASN A 803 -4.69 -11.15 -18.44
CA ASN A 803 -4.56 -9.70 -18.34
C ASN A 803 -4.48 -9.06 -19.74
N HIS A 804 -3.64 -9.57 -20.65
CA HIS A 804 -3.52 -9.05 -22.01
C HIS A 804 -4.86 -9.09 -22.78
N ILE A 805 -5.66 -10.15 -22.62
CA ILE A 805 -7.00 -10.23 -23.24
C ILE A 805 -7.98 -9.24 -22.59
N ASN A 806 -8.01 -9.13 -21.26
CA ASN A 806 -8.86 -8.16 -20.57
C ASN A 806 -8.50 -6.71 -20.96
N ASP A 807 -7.21 -6.37 -20.95
CA ASP A 807 -6.69 -5.04 -21.29
C ASP A 807 -6.96 -4.69 -22.78
N ALA A 808 -6.74 -5.63 -23.72
CA ALA A 808 -6.84 -5.35 -25.16
C ALA A 808 -8.23 -5.61 -25.78
N CYS A 809 -9.12 -6.34 -25.08
CA CYS A 809 -10.47 -6.66 -25.56
C CYS A 809 -11.60 -6.11 -24.68
N GLU A 810 -11.31 -5.17 -23.76
CA GLU A 810 -12.30 -4.46 -22.94
C GLU A 810 -13.50 -3.95 -23.76
N GLN A 811 -13.25 -3.24 -24.87
CA GLN A 811 -14.29 -2.67 -25.74
C GLN A 811 -15.16 -3.73 -26.44
N GLN A 812 -14.69 -4.98 -26.51
CA GLN A 812 -15.40 -6.12 -27.08
C GLN A 812 -16.33 -6.78 -26.03
N ARG A 813 -16.28 -6.36 -24.76
CA ARG A 813 -17.06 -6.88 -23.62
C ARG A 813 -16.89 -8.39 -23.44
N VAL A 814 -15.62 -8.81 -23.37
CA VAL A 814 -15.20 -10.17 -23.03
C VAL A 814 -14.38 -10.17 -21.74
N LYS A 815 -14.31 -11.32 -21.08
CA LYS A 815 -13.54 -11.53 -19.85
C LYS A 815 -12.72 -12.81 -19.98
N ALA A 816 -11.42 -12.70 -19.75
CA ALA A 816 -10.51 -13.81 -19.57
C ALA A 816 -10.26 -14.05 -18.08
N VAL A 817 -10.51 -15.27 -17.61
CA VAL A 817 -10.32 -15.69 -16.22
C VAL A 817 -9.25 -16.78 -16.16
N PRO A 818 -8.12 -16.57 -15.47
CA PRO A 818 -7.18 -17.64 -15.20
C PRO A 818 -7.80 -18.61 -14.18
N THR A 819 -7.72 -19.90 -14.46
CA THR A 819 -8.04 -20.96 -13.51
C THR A 819 -6.74 -21.62 -13.03
N LYS A 820 -6.82 -22.83 -12.46
CA LYS A 820 -5.65 -23.59 -12.05
C LYS A 820 -4.85 -24.12 -13.26
N ASP A 821 -5.54 -24.65 -14.28
CA ASP A 821 -4.94 -25.42 -15.38
C ASP A 821 -5.36 -24.93 -16.79
N SER A 822 -6.20 -23.88 -16.89
CA SER A 822 -6.60 -23.24 -18.16
C SER A 822 -6.97 -21.75 -17.99
N VAL A 823 -7.00 -20.97 -19.07
CA VAL A 823 -7.64 -19.63 -19.12
C VAL A 823 -8.95 -19.75 -19.89
N ILE A 824 -10.06 -19.36 -19.27
CA ILE A 824 -11.40 -19.37 -19.86
C ILE A 824 -11.75 -17.96 -20.33
N ILE A 825 -12.23 -17.82 -21.57
CA ILE A 825 -12.56 -16.52 -22.19
C ILE A 825 -14.01 -16.54 -22.67
N GLU A 826 -14.84 -15.71 -22.04
CA GLU A 826 -16.30 -15.69 -22.19
C GLU A 826 -16.83 -14.24 -22.36
N PRO A 827 -18.02 -14.06 -22.97
CA PRO A 827 -18.64 -12.74 -23.09
C PRO A 827 -19.19 -12.23 -21.74
N LEU A 828 -19.03 -10.95 -21.46
CA LEU A 828 -19.59 -10.29 -20.27
C LEU A 828 -21.12 -10.07 -20.35
N ASP A 829 -21.69 -10.20 -21.55
CA ASP A 829 -23.10 -9.89 -21.83
C ASP A 829 -24.07 -11.06 -21.58
N PHE A 830 -23.57 -12.29 -21.44
CA PHE A 830 -24.39 -13.50 -21.40
C PHE A 830 -23.83 -14.54 -20.41
N ASP A 831 -24.60 -14.82 -19.36
CA ASP A 831 -24.32 -15.84 -18.33
C ASP A 831 -25.57 -16.67 -17.98
N LYS A 832 -25.42 -17.67 -17.10
CA LYS A 832 -26.52 -18.53 -16.62
C LYS A 832 -27.69 -17.71 -16.04
N ALA A 833 -27.42 -16.53 -15.47
CA ALA A 833 -28.43 -15.67 -14.87
C ALA A 833 -29.24 -14.89 -15.93
N THR A 834 -28.60 -14.39 -16.98
CA THR A 834 -29.30 -13.78 -18.13
C THR A 834 -30.16 -14.79 -18.87
N ALA A 835 -29.70 -16.04 -18.99
CA ALA A 835 -30.48 -17.13 -19.57
C ALA A 835 -31.72 -17.46 -18.71
N ALA A 836 -31.56 -17.55 -17.39
CA ALA A 836 -32.66 -17.74 -16.44
C ALA A 836 -33.67 -16.58 -16.46
N GLN A 837 -33.19 -15.33 -16.51
CA GLN A 837 -34.01 -14.12 -16.67
C GLN A 837 -34.83 -14.16 -17.97
N HIS A 838 -34.22 -14.57 -19.08
CA HIS A 838 -34.89 -14.68 -20.37
C HIS A 838 -35.99 -15.76 -20.35
N ILE A 839 -35.69 -16.95 -19.82
CA ILE A 839 -36.67 -18.04 -19.64
C ILE A 839 -37.86 -17.56 -18.80
N PHE A 840 -37.61 -16.89 -17.68
CA PHE A 840 -38.68 -16.36 -16.84
C PHE A 840 -39.48 -15.23 -17.55
N GLY A 841 -38.80 -14.42 -18.36
CA GLY A 841 -39.39 -13.36 -19.18
C GLY A 841 -40.36 -13.86 -20.26
N LYS A 842 -40.24 -15.13 -20.71
CA LYS A 842 -41.19 -15.74 -21.67
C LYS A 842 -42.59 -15.96 -21.07
N PHE A 843 -42.72 -16.05 -19.74
CA PHE A 843 -44.03 -16.30 -19.11
C PHE A 843 -44.88 -15.03 -19.02
N HIS A 844 -46.05 -15.07 -19.63
CA HIS A 844 -47.09 -14.04 -19.46
C HIS A 844 -47.41 -13.86 -17.96
N PRO A 845 -47.68 -12.64 -17.45
CA PRO A 845 -47.83 -12.40 -16.01
C PRO A 845 -48.86 -13.27 -15.28
N THR A 846 -49.92 -13.71 -15.98
CA THR A 846 -50.96 -14.62 -15.45
C THR A 846 -50.56 -16.10 -15.44
N GLU A 847 -49.42 -16.44 -16.04
CA GLU A 847 -48.93 -17.80 -16.28
C GLU A 847 -47.49 -18.03 -15.77
N ARG A 848 -46.99 -17.12 -14.95
CA ARG A 848 -45.67 -17.28 -14.31
C ARG A 848 -45.65 -18.48 -13.37
N PRO A 849 -44.50 -19.16 -13.23
CA PRO A 849 -44.36 -20.21 -12.24
C PRO A 849 -44.52 -19.63 -10.83
N ASP A 850 -45.26 -20.33 -9.97
CA ASP A 850 -45.50 -19.98 -8.57
C ASP A 850 -44.48 -20.65 -7.61
N PHE A 851 -43.66 -21.56 -8.15
CA PHE A 851 -42.54 -22.23 -7.51
C PHE A 851 -41.29 -22.17 -8.41
N LEU A 852 -40.15 -21.80 -7.84
CA LEU A 852 -38.83 -21.80 -8.49
C LEU A 852 -37.81 -22.58 -7.64
N PHE A 853 -37.19 -23.59 -8.24
CA PHE A 853 -36.08 -24.33 -7.64
C PHE A 853 -34.82 -24.18 -8.49
N VAL A 854 -33.74 -23.67 -7.90
CA VAL A 854 -32.41 -23.55 -8.54
C VAL A 854 -31.40 -24.40 -7.78
N ALA A 855 -30.61 -25.22 -8.48
CA ALA A 855 -29.50 -25.95 -7.89
C ALA A 855 -28.19 -25.70 -8.65
N GLY A 856 -27.10 -25.52 -7.92
CA GLY A 856 -25.76 -25.23 -8.44
C GLY A 856 -24.65 -25.56 -7.43
N ASN A 857 -23.40 -25.34 -7.83
CA ASN A 857 -22.20 -25.66 -7.02
C ASN A 857 -21.03 -24.67 -7.22
N ASP A 858 -20.95 -23.96 -8.35
CA ASP A 858 -19.74 -23.25 -8.78
C ASP A 858 -19.91 -21.71 -8.77
N ARG A 859 -18.95 -20.97 -9.35
CA ARG A 859 -18.99 -19.50 -9.38
C ARG A 859 -20.02 -18.93 -10.37
N THR A 860 -20.35 -19.67 -11.43
CA THR A 860 -21.29 -19.25 -12.48
C THR A 860 -22.74 -19.26 -11.99
N ASP A 861 -23.08 -20.15 -11.06
CA ASP A 861 -24.43 -20.25 -10.47
C ASP A 861 -24.80 -19.08 -9.54
N GLU A 862 -23.81 -18.37 -8.98
CA GLU A 862 -24.02 -17.25 -8.05
C GLU A 862 -24.77 -16.07 -8.69
N GLY A 863 -24.75 -15.94 -10.02
CA GLY A 863 -25.63 -15.02 -10.75
C GLY A 863 -27.10 -15.44 -10.66
N VAL A 864 -27.38 -16.72 -10.89
CA VAL A 864 -28.73 -17.30 -10.86
C VAL A 864 -29.31 -17.25 -9.46
N PHE A 865 -28.51 -17.55 -8.43
CA PHE A 865 -28.93 -17.46 -7.03
C PHE A 865 -29.32 -16.04 -6.61
N ARG A 866 -28.55 -15.01 -7.02
CA ARG A 866 -28.89 -13.60 -6.77
C ARG A 866 -30.19 -13.20 -7.46
N TRP A 867 -30.34 -13.52 -8.74
CA TRP A 867 -31.55 -13.23 -9.49
C TRP A 867 -32.79 -13.90 -8.87
N ALA A 868 -32.71 -15.19 -8.55
CA ALA A 868 -33.81 -15.92 -7.92
C ALA A 868 -34.16 -15.34 -6.53
N LYS A 869 -33.15 -14.90 -5.75
CA LYS A 869 -33.38 -14.21 -4.48
C LYS A 869 -34.13 -12.88 -4.67
N VAL A 870 -33.78 -12.07 -5.67
CA VAL A 870 -34.54 -10.84 -5.99
C VAL A 870 -36.01 -11.16 -6.29
N LEU A 871 -36.30 -12.18 -7.10
CA LEU A 871 -37.69 -12.58 -7.37
C LEU A 871 -38.47 -13.04 -6.12
N LYS A 872 -37.77 -13.51 -5.08
CA LYS A 872 -38.34 -13.86 -3.77
C LYS A 872 -38.61 -12.62 -2.93
N ASP A 873 -37.61 -11.76 -2.80
CA ASP A 873 -37.65 -10.56 -1.96
C ASP A 873 -38.66 -9.52 -2.52
N ASP A 874 -38.81 -9.46 -3.85
CA ASP A 874 -39.84 -8.69 -4.58
C ASP A 874 -41.23 -9.38 -4.63
N TRP A 875 -41.40 -10.54 -3.98
CA TRP A 875 -42.65 -11.35 -3.97
C TRP A 875 -43.19 -11.70 -5.37
N THR A 876 -42.33 -11.76 -6.38
CA THR A 876 -42.70 -12.07 -7.77
C THR A 876 -42.95 -13.57 -8.00
N ILE A 877 -42.40 -14.43 -7.14
CA ILE A 877 -42.71 -15.87 -7.07
C ILE A 877 -42.96 -16.23 -5.61
N SER A 878 -44.06 -16.95 -5.33
CA SER A 878 -44.49 -17.32 -3.97
C SER A 878 -43.57 -18.31 -3.25
N SER A 879 -43.03 -19.31 -3.96
CA SER A 879 -41.99 -20.21 -3.44
C SER A 879 -40.72 -20.08 -4.28
N VAL A 880 -39.61 -19.72 -3.62
CA VAL A 880 -38.28 -19.75 -4.23
C VAL A 880 -37.33 -20.46 -3.29
N GLN A 881 -36.68 -21.49 -3.82
CA GLN A 881 -35.68 -22.32 -3.15
C GLN A 881 -34.44 -22.38 -4.04
N THR A 882 -33.29 -21.94 -3.51
CA THR A 882 -32.00 -22.06 -4.20
C THR A 882 -31.05 -22.89 -3.34
N VAL A 883 -30.30 -23.79 -3.98
CA VAL A 883 -29.51 -24.84 -3.33
C VAL A 883 -28.07 -24.80 -3.85
N THR A 884 -27.12 -24.56 -2.95
CA THR A 884 -25.70 -24.83 -3.23
C THR A 884 -25.33 -26.26 -2.82
N VAL A 885 -24.64 -26.99 -3.69
CA VAL A 885 -24.21 -28.37 -3.48
C VAL A 885 -22.74 -28.40 -3.04
N GLY A 886 -22.48 -28.98 -1.87
CA GLY A 886 -21.15 -29.00 -1.25
C GLY A 886 -20.98 -27.94 -0.15
N ASN A 887 -19.72 -27.62 0.18
CA ASN A 887 -19.34 -26.89 1.39
C ASN A 887 -18.74 -25.50 1.10
N ARG A 888 -19.21 -24.79 0.06
CA ARG A 888 -18.72 -23.45 -0.28
C ARG A 888 -19.69 -22.35 0.20
N ASN A 889 -19.15 -21.20 0.59
CA ASN A 889 -19.93 -19.98 0.79
C ASN A 889 -20.55 -19.57 -0.56
N SER A 890 -21.80 -19.13 -0.52
CA SER A 890 -22.67 -18.92 -1.67
C SER A 890 -23.86 -18.03 -1.26
N VAL A 891 -24.50 -17.34 -2.21
CA VAL A 891 -25.73 -16.58 -1.97
C VAL A 891 -27.02 -17.40 -2.20
N ALA A 892 -26.89 -18.73 -2.29
CA ALA A 892 -28.00 -19.67 -2.22
C ALA A 892 -28.78 -19.58 -0.89
N LEU A 893 -30.08 -19.90 -0.93
CA LEU A 893 -30.99 -19.90 0.21
C LEU A 893 -30.86 -21.14 1.10
N SER A 894 -30.27 -22.22 0.59
CA SER A 894 -30.08 -23.49 1.28
C SER A 894 -28.84 -24.25 0.78
N THR A 895 -28.31 -25.16 1.59
CA THR A 895 -27.14 -25.99 1.25
C THR A 895 -27.46 -27.48 1.31
N LEU A 896 -26.75 -28.25 0.49
CA LEU A 896 -26.81 -29.70 0.43
C LEU A 896 -25.38 -30.27 0.48
N THR A 897 -24.93 -30.61 1.70
CA THR A 897 -23.57 -31.12 1.99
C THR A 897 -23.29 -32.52 1.46
N ASN A 898 -24.32 -33.25 1.02
CA ASN A 898 -24.22 -34.66 0.61
C ASN A 898 -23.89 -34.83 -0.89
N GLY A 899 -23.42 -33.76 -1.55
CA GLY A 899 -23.06 -33.76 -2.97
C GLY A 899 -24.24 -34.07 -3.92
N SER A 900 -23.90 -34.31 -5.19
CA SER A 900 -24.86 -34.66 -6.24
C SER A 900 -25.74 -35.86 -5.90
N THR A 901 -25.19 -36.89 -5.24
CA THR A 901 -25.96 -38.07 -4.78
C THR A 901 -27.09 -37.69 -3.83
N GLY A 902 -26.89 -36.70 -2.97
CA GLY A 902 -27.93 -36.17 -2.09
C GLY A 902 -28.96 -35.33 -2.84
N LEU A 903 -28.55 -34.49 -3.80
CA LEU A 903 -29.48 -33.72 -4.64
C LEU A 903 -30.39 -34.65 -5.46
N LEU A 904 -29.83 -35.65 -6.14
CA LEU A 904 -30.59 -36.68 -6.86
C LEU A 904 -31.56 -37.45 -5.94
N SER A 905 -31.22 -37.61 -4.65
CA SER A 905 -32.12 -38.23 -3.66
C SER A 905 -33.31 -37.32 -3.28
N VAL A 906 -33.12 -35.99 -3.29
CA VAL A 906 -34.20 -35.01 -3.08
C VAL A 906 -35.08 -34.92 -4.32
N LEU A 907 -34.49 -34.77 -5.51
CA LEU A 907 -35.22 -34.69 -6.78
C LEU A 907 -36.07 -35.97 -7.03
N SER A 908 -35.51 -37.15 -6.80
CA SER A 908 -36.23 -38.43 -6.91
C SER A 908 -37.25 -38.69 -5.77
N LYS A 909 -37.35 -37.81 -4.77
CA LYS A 909 -38.49 -37.76 -3.85
C LYS A 909 -39.59 -36.86 -4.41
N LEU A 910 -39.25 -35.69 -4.95
CA LEU A 910 -40.21 -34.77 -5.56
C LEU A 910 -40.96 -35.42 -6.74
N SER A 911 -40.27 -36.15 -7.63
CA SER A 911 -40.92 -36.88 -8.73
C SER A 911 -41.93 -37.96 -8.27
N LYS A 912 -41.79 -38.46 -7.04
CA LYS A 912 -42.68 -39.50 -6.48
C LYS A 912 -43.88 -38.94 -5.71
N ILE A 913 -43.94 -37.62 -5.53
CA ILE A 913 -45.10 -36.95 -4.92
C ILE A 913 -46.21 -36.89 -5.96
N LYS A 914 -47.18 -37.80 -5.83
CA LYS A 914 -48.41 -37.78 -6.62
C LYS A 914 -49.34 -36.67 -6.12
N THR A 915 -49.27 -35.51 -6.76
CA THR A 915 -50.32 -34.50 -6.62
C THR A 915 -51.63 -34.96 -7.27
N PRO A 916 -52.80 -34.58 -6.74
CA PRO A 916 -54.07 -34.79 -7.41
C PRO A 916 -54.11 -34.03 -8.74
N ASN A 917 -54.74 -34.63 -9.76
CA ASN A 917 -54.92 -34.00 -11.06
C ASN A 917 -56.05 -32.97 -10.93
N PRO A 918 -55.96 -31.75 -11.49
CA PRO A 918 -57.02 -30.73 -11.36
C PRO A 918 -58.30 -31.06 -12.15
N GLU A 919 -58.36 -32.21 -12.83
CA GLU A 919 -59.50 -32.72 -13.60
C GLU A 919 -60.12 -34.00 -12.97
N SER A 920 -60.04 -34.16 -11.65
CA SER A 920 -60.68 -35.25 -10.88
C SER A 920 -61.43 -34.75 -9.64
#